data_AF-A0A1H4BQW2-F1
#
_entry.id   AF-A0A1H4BQW2-F1
#
_cell.length_a   1.000
_cell.length_b   1.000
_cell.length_c   1.000
_cell.angle_alpha   90.00
_cell.angle_beta   90.00
_cell.angle_gamma   90.00
#
_symmetry.space_group_name_H-M   'P 1'
#
loop_
_entity.id
_entity.type
_entity.pdbx_description
1 polymer ?
#
loop_
_entity_poly.entity_id
_entity_poly.type
_entity_poly.pdbx_seq_one_letter_code
_entity_poly.pdbx_strand_id
1 'polypeptide(L)'
;MVESFRITFCGDTSLGYYYLRRSRKKFSQAYDRLLNNPISFFEGVRPILEGSDEIIVNLETVLSHDPGKPIEGKQYPGCDDPDVTIEVLKRLGVTAVTLANNHTMDYGPDKLLAMIAKLNSNGIATIGAGINLEEARRPYRIEAKVGERVKSVYVFNGMRATRRYIKYGFFAEKDRPGIASTNFDEMEKGIQNIKASDPDSIVIVCPHWQGMDYRDINGNHQNWCRDIIDAGADHVVAHGTHKADKVENFAGGKIFYSIGNFIFNSPGRYKAKGADPKSLIVSLADIDGKQGFTINEIMTDNKESGFRVEAHKSYCDAPIGDNVQMSVLPNERTEKVIFKGKVQHVGFRKILKSYAESLSIRGWVRNLCDGDVEALLNGTEKALTELYAKVLSGRGMFLVTTLSRKVSNARVAPGFRIRSATTSKVEEKVNKKECINLILDLFDSPSNPDHPLDLPQKITDLINEKAKAFYKARITKNNFLRDNGFNKMQMSRLVENAQPNQLTHQMLRHIEKRKVPVLKAISFHSIMMQNSEEKRIGIPVFAWNLDHKTKAYEFADKIGLRRPDCNNEVCKFREIKQPGRPAVLKPVRATGTVGVAFYFDENHIRVLKNNLNFSSWREFTEYTNKYVIKDNVVTGGVRDRWIVEDMILEDLQLMTPARDIKFYSFYGKVVLILEIVRGENPRHCFWSRDGRRLTDTGKYDSETWIGDGVSVQQIEEVEKVSLNLPVPFMRIDMLKSVDGMVLGEFTPRPGQWDRFNQKYDRLLGEEYLQARSRLYQDLLNGKTFQHFPFG
;
A
#
# COMPACT_ATOMS: atom_id res chain seq x y z
N MET A 1 -33.11 7.76 -41.49
CA MET A 1 -32.61 7.57 -40.13
C MET A 1 -33.26 8.63 -39.28
N VAL A 2 -34.01 8.25 -38.26
CA VAL A 2 -34.65 9.23 -37.37
C VAL A 2 -33.64 9.50 -36.25
N GLU A 3 -32.99 10.67 -36.29
CA GLU A 3 -32.19 11.14 -35.17
C GLU A 3 -33.12 11.47 -34.01
N SER A 4 -32.80 10.93 -32.83
CA SER A 4 -33.69 11.07 -31.68
C SER A 4 -33.28 12.19 -30.72
N PHE A 5 -31.98 12.43 -30.56
CA PHE A 5 -31.42 13.64 -29.94
C PHE A 5 -30.07 13.98 -30.56
N ARG A 6 -29.63 15.23 -30.40
CA ARG A 6 -28.31 15.74 -30.81
C ARG A 6 -27.71 16.68 -29.76
N ILE A 7 -26.55 16.29 -29.21
CA ILE A 7 -25.75 17.11 -28.29
C ILE A 7 -24.45 17.51 -28.99
N THR A 8 -24.21 18.81 -29.13
CA THR A 8 -23.03 19.33 -29.81
C THR A 8 -22.03 19.95 -28.84
N PHE A 9 -20.78 19.51 -28.95
CA PHE A 9 -19.65 19.99 -28.18
C PHE A 9 -18.76 20.88 -29.06
N CYS A 10 -18.50 22.09 -28.58
CA CYS A 10 -17.57 23.02 -29.20
C CYS A 10 -16.36 23.27 -28.31
N GLY A 11 -15.23 23.53 -28.95
CA GLY A 11 -13.94 23.78 -28.31
C GLY A 11 -13.83 25.07 -27.49
N ASP A 12 -12.58 25.43 -27.20
CA ASP A 12 -12.21 26.58 -26.37
C ASP A 12 -12.78 27.88 -26.96
N THR A 13 -13.51 28.65 -26.15
CA THR A 13 -14.30 29.80 -26.58
C THR A 13 -14.00 31.05 -25.76
N SER A 14 -13.66 32.14 -26.44
CA SER A 14 -13.52 33.50 -25.90
C SER A 14 -13.70 34.52 -27.03
N LEU A 15 -14.49 35.56 -26.79
CA LEU A 15 -14.65 36.68 -27.74
C LEU A 15 -13.38 37.52 -27.88
N GLY A 16 -12.42 37.35 -26.95
CA GLY A 16 -11.06 37.83 -27.09
C GLY A 16 -10.88 39.32 -26.79
N TYR A 17 -11.71 39.91 -25.93
CA TYR A 17 -11.59 41.32 -25.52
C TYR A 17 -10.16 41.65 -25.07
N TYR A 18 -9.56 40.78 -24.25
CA TYR A 18 -8.18 40.95 -23.81
C TYR A 18 -7.18 40.99 -24.97
N TYR A 19 -7.26 40.04 -25.90
CA TYR A 19 -6.30 39.89 -26.99
C TYR A 19 -6.48 40.94 -28.07
N LEU A 20 -7.71 41.15 -28.55
CA LEU A 20 -8.03 42.09 -29.62
C LEU A 20 -7.80 43.53 -29.17
N ARG A 21 -8.12 43.89 -27.91
CA ARG A 21 -7.83 45.24 -27.39
C ARG A 21 -6.34 45.55 -27.39
N ARG A 22 -5.50 44.59 -26.97
CA ARG A 22 -4.03 44.75 -26.95
C ARG A 22 -3.43 44.79 -28.36
N SER A 23 -4.10 44.18 -29.34
CA SER A 23 -3.63 44.07 -30.72
C SER A 23 -4.46 44.88 -31.72
N ARG A 24 -5.26 45.85 -31.23
CA ARG A 24 -6.25 46.62 -32.01
C ARG A 24 -5.67 47.35 -33.22
N LYS A 25 -4.41 47.79 -33.16
CA LYS A 25 -3.74 48.42 -34.30
C LYS A 25 -3.47 47.43 -35.44
N LYS A 26 -3.20 46.16 -35.10
CA LYS A 26 -2.85 45.11 -36.05
C LYS A 26 -4.09 44.38 -36.59
N PHE A 27 -5.11 44.22 -35.74
CA PHE A 27 -6.35 43.51 -36.08
C PHE A 27 -7.56 44.43 -35.88
N SER A 28 -7.53 45.63 -36.48
CA SER A 28 -8.57 46.66 -36.31
C SER A 28 -9.94 46.14 -36.73
N GLN A 29 -10.04 45.49 -37.89
CA GLN A 29 -11.31 44.94 -38.38
C GLN A 29 -11.92 43.90 -37.42
N ALA A 30 -11.11 43.04 -36.80
CA ALA A 30 -11.59 42.07 -35.82
C ALA A 30 -12.01 42.76 -34.51
N TYR A 31 -11.29 43.79 -34.08
CA TYR A 31 -11.68 44.59 -32.91
C TYR A 31 -12.97 45.38 -33.16
N ASP A 32 -13.14 45.97 -34.34
CA ASP A 32 -14.38 46.67 -34.74
C ASP A 32 -15.56 45.69 -34.82
N ARG A 33 -15.33 44.47 -35.31
CA ARG A 33 -16.34 43.40 -35.30
C ARG A 33 -16.75 43.03 -33.88
N LEU A 34 -15.80 42.89 -32.96
CA LEU A 34 -16.08 42.59 -31.56
C LEU A 34 -17.00 43.65 -30.93
N LEU A 35 -16.79 44.92 -31.25
CA LEU A 35 -17.59 46.02 -30.68
C LEU A 35 -18.95 46.20 -31.34
N ASN A 36 -19.06 45.98 -32.65
CA ASN A 36 -20.26 46.36 -33.41
C ASN A 36 -21.12 45.18 -33.85
N ASN A 37 -20.55 44.00 -34.10
CA ASN A 37 -21.27 42.82 -34.57
C ASN A 37 -20.56 41.51 -34.16
N PRO A 38 -20.46 41.20 -32.85
CA PRO A 38 -19.68 40.07 -32.36
C PRO A 38 -20.24 38.70 -32.79
N ILE A 39 -21.55 38.59 -33.05
CA ILE A 39 -22.15 37.34 -33.53
C ILE A 39 -21.60 36.91 -34.90
N SER A 40 -21.09 37.85 -35.71
CA SER A 40 -20.52 37.54 -37.03
C SER A 40 -19.21 36.74 -36.98
N PHE A 41 -18.60 36.56 -35.81
CA PHE A 41 -17.50 35.59 -35.64
C PHE A 41 -17.93 34.14 -35.86
N PHE A 42 -19.24 33.85 -35.70
CA PHE A 42 -19.81 32.51 -35.69
C PHE A 42 -20.64 32.19 -36.94
N GLU A 43 -20.78 33.12 -37.89
CA GLU A 43 -21.63 32.95 -39.08
C GLU A 43 -21.29 31.69 -39.88
N GLY A 44 -20.00 31.38 -40.05
CA GLY A 44 -19.52 30.23 -40.81
C GLY A 44 -19.75 28.86 -40.15
N VAL A 45 -20.13 28.85 -38.86
CA VAL A 45 -20.38 27.62 -38.09
C VAL A 45 -21.84 27.48 -37.63
N ARG A 46 -22.65 28.53 -37.75
CA ARG A 46 -24.07 28.50 -37.36
C ARG A 46 -24.85 27.33 -38.00
N PRO A 47 -24.71 27.02 -39.30
CA PRO A 47 -25.44 25.91 -39.91
C PRO A 47 -25.12 24.54 -39.30
N ILE A 48 -23.95 24.39 -38.66
CA ILE A 48 -23.52 23.14 -38.03
C ILE A 48 -24.20 22.96 -36.66
N LEU A 49 -24.50 24.07 -35.99
CA LEU A 49 -25.14 24.10 -34.68
C LEU A 49 -26.66 23.94 -34.77
N GLU A 50 -27.24 24.33 -35.90
CA GLU A 50 -28.68 24.24 -36.15
C GLU A 50 -29.20 22.80 -35.97
N GLY A 51 -30.32 22.68 -35.24
CA GLY A 51 -30.96 21.39 -34.92
C GLY A 51 -30.32 20.60 -33.78
N SER A 52 -29.36 21.17 -33.05
CA SER A 52 -28.87 20.58 -31.80
C SER A 52 -29.84 20.85 -30.66
N ASP A 53 -30.16 19.83 -29.86
CA ASP A 53 -30.98 19.96 -28.66
C ASP A 53 -30.20 20.64 -27.53
N GLU A 54 -28.90 20.33 -27.46
CA GLU A 54 -27.97 20.88 -26.47
C GLU A 54 -26.69 21.31 -27.18
N ILE A 55 -26.18 22.49 -26.82
CA ILE A 55 -24.89 23.00 -27.30
C ILE A 55 -24.04 23.35 -26.09
N ILE A 56 -22.92 22.64 -25.96
CA ILE A 56 -21.99 22.75 -24.85
C ILE A 56 -20.66 23.30 -25.35
N VAL A 57 -20.21 24.42 -24.79
CA VAL A 57 -18.93 25.06 -25.18
C VAL A 57 -17.95 25.14 -24.01
N ASN A 58 -16.64 25.06 -24.26
CA ASN A 58 -15.64 25.38 -23.24
C ASN A 58 -15.43 26.88 -23.16
N LEU A 59 -16.05 27.54 -22.17
CA LEU A 59 -15.92 28.98 -21.98
C LEU A 59 -14.62 29.27 -21.22
N GLU A 60 -13.58 29.61 -21.97
CA GLU A 60 -12.22 29.75 -21.47
C GLU A 60 -11.85 31.22 -21.23
N THR A 61 -12.70 31.91 -20.46
CA THR A 61 -12.57 33.34 -20.11
C THR A 61 -13.38 33.65 -18.85
N VAL A 62 -13.04 34.75 -18.16
CA VAL A 62 -13.89 35.32 -17.09
C VAL A 62 -14.86 36.33 -17.70
N LEU A 63 -16.10 36.35 -17.23
CA LEU A 63 -17.08 37.35 -17.62
C LEU A 63 -17.25 38.39 -16.50
N SER A 64 -16.78 39.61 -16.74
CA SER A 64 -16.87 40.70 -15.76
C SER A 64 -16.60 42.06 -16.41
N HIS A 65 -17.43 43.07 -16.10
CA HIS A 65 -17.15 44.46 -16.53
C HIS A 65 -15.97 45.06 -15.77
N ASP A 66 -15.84 44.75 -14.48
CA ASP A 66 -14.72 45.20 -13.64
C ASP A 66 -14.04 44.01 -12.97
N PRO A 67 -13.12 43.33 -13.67
CA PRO A 67 -12.46 42.14 -13.13
C PRO A 67 -11.41 42.47 -12.05
N GLY A 68 -11.03 43.75 -11.89
CA GLY A 68 -9.96 44.15 -10.99
C GLY A 68 -8.58 43.63 -11.42
N LYS A 69 -7.71 43.37 -10.44
CA LYS A 69 -6.37 42.80 -10.71
C LYS A 69 -6.47 41.28 -10.85
N PRO A 70 -5.80 40.68 -11.86
CA PRO A 70 -5.72 39.23 -11.96
C PRO A 70 -4.90 38.66 -10.80
N ILE A 71 -5.06 37.35 -10.55
CA ILE A 71 -4.27 36.61 -9.57
C ILE A 71 -2.78 36.83 -9.81
N GLU A 72 -2.04 37.05 -8.73
CA GLU A 72 -0.61 37.34 -8.77
C GLU A 72 0.17 36.25 -9.55
N GLY A 73 0.96 36.70 -10.52
CA GLY A 73 1.75 35.83 -11.37
C GLY A 73 0.97 35.10 -12.46
N LYS A 74 -0.34 35.35 -12.65
CA LYS A 74 -1.08 34.82 -13.80
C LYS A 74 -0.62 35.50 -15.08
N GLN A 75 -0.10 34.70 -16.00
CA GLN A 75 0.26 35.13 -17.34
C GLN A 75 -0.98 35.05 -18.24
N TYR A 76 -1.22 36.11 -19.02
CA TYR A 76 -2.36 36.23 -19.94
C TYR A 76 -3.71 36.04 -19.23
N PRO A 77 -4.18 37.03 -18.48
CA PRO A 77 -5.52 36.96 -17.88
C PRO A 77 -6.59 37.17 -18.96
N GLY A 78 -7.62 36.33 -18.98
CA GLY A 78 -8.74 36.40 -19.93
C GLY A 78 -9.98 37.02 -19.28
N CYS A 79 -10.51 38.10 -19.86
CA CYS A 79 -11.78 38.66 -19.45
C CYS A 79 -12.54 39.18 -20.67
N ASP A 80 -13.78 38.72 -20.84
CA ASP A 80 -14.71 39.21 -21.86
C ASP A 80 -15.88 39.96 -21.21
N ASP A 81 -16.57 40.77 -22.02
CA ASP A 81 -17.75 41.51 -21.57
C ASP A 81 -18.93 40.53 -21.30
N PRO A 82 -19.47 40.50 -20.07
CA PRO A 82 -20.47 39.52 -19.68
C PRO A 82 -21.77 39.62 -20.49
N ASP A 83 -22.26 40.84 -20.76
CA ASP A 83 -23.56 41.00 -21.40
C ASP A 83 -23.48 40.64 -22.88
N VAL A 84 -22.42 41.10 -23.57
CA VAL A 84 -22.18 40.77 -24.97
C VAL A 84 -21.92 39.27 -25.15
N THR A 85 -21.09 38.66 -24.30
CA THR A 85 -20.81 37.22 -24.41
C THR A 85 -22.06 36.38 -24.15
N ILE A 86 -22.87 36.71 -23.14
CA ILE A 86 -24.11 35.97 -22.87
C ILE A 86 -25.11 36.14 -24.01
N GLU A 87 -25.27 37.34 -24.57
CA GLU A 87 -26.13 37.54 -25.73
C GLU A 87 -25.70 36.66 -26.91
N VAL A 88 -24.40 36.63 -27.22
CA VAL A 88 -23.85 35.78 -28.28
C VAL A 88 -24.12 34.31 -28.00
N LEU A 89 -23.83 33.82 -26.80
CA LEU A 89 -24.09 32.42 -26.41
C LEU A 89 -25.57 32.05 -26.58
N LYS A 90 -26.50 32.92 -26.15
CA LYS A 90 -27.93 32.70 -26.32
C LYS A 90 -28.36 32.67 -27.79
N ARG A 91 -27.83 33.57 -28.62
CA ARG A 91 -28.14 33.62 -30.06
C ARG A 91 -27.60 32.40 -30.82
N LEU A 92 -26.57 31.75 -30.29
CA LEU A 92 -26.03 30.49 -30.82
C LEU A 92 -26.79 29.25 -30.31
N GLY A 93 -27.71 29.42 -29.35
CA GLY A 93 -28.42 28.29 -28.73
C GLY A 93 -27.57 27.52 -27.72
N VAL A 94 -26.51 28.13 -27.15
CA VAL A 94 -25.69 27.48 -26.12
C VAL A 94 -26.53 27.27 -24.86
N THR A 95 -26.65 26.01 -24.45
CA THR A 95 -27.42 25.58 -23.29
C THR A 95 -26.54 25.41 -22.06
N ALA A 96 -25.27 25.05 -22.25
CA ALA A 96 -24.32 24.89 -21.15
C ALA A 96 -22.89 25.30 -21.51
N VAL A 97 -22.11 25.65 -20.50
CA VAL A 97 -20.68 25.95 -20.62
C VAL A 97 -19.86 25.11 -19.64
N THR A 98 -18.74 24.58 -20.11
CA THR A 98 -17.73 23.99 -19.25
C THR A 98 -16.77 25.08 -18.74
N LEU A 99 -16.46 25.05 -17.44
CA LEU A 99 -15.74 26.10 -16.72
C LEU A 99 -14.47 25.61 -16.02
N ALA A 100 -14.22 24.31 -15.94
CA ALA A 100 -12.97 23.77 -15.41
C ALA A 100 -11.85 23.86 -16.46
N ASN A 101 -11.34 25.07 -16.63
CA ASN A 101 -10.21 25.41 -17.48
C ASN A 101 -9.29 26.43 -16.78
N ASN A 102 -8.24 26.85 -17.46
CA ASN A 102 -7.17 27.66 -16.88
C ASN A 102 -7.40 29.17 -16.89
N HIS A 103 -8.58 29.62 -17.30
CA HIS A 103 -8.92 31.04 -17.33
C HIS A 103 -10.05 31.42 -16.38
N THR A 104 -10.95 30.50 -16.05
CA THR A 104 -12.15 30.75 -15.23
C THR A 104 -11.87 31.37 -13.85
N MET A 105 -10.68 31.14 -13.29
CA MET A 105 -10.27 31.66 -11.98
C MET A 105 -9.25 32.81 -12.07
N ASP A 106 -9.05 33.42 -13.25
CA ASP A 106 -8.00 34.44 -13.48
C ASP A 106 -8.09 35.64 -12.54
N TYR A 107 -9.29 35.94 -12.05
CA TYR A 107 -9.58 37.06 -11.15
C TYR A 107 -10.17 36.60 -9.80
N GLY A 108 -9.97 35.32 -9.45
CA GLY A 108 -10.36 34.79 -8.14
C GLY A 108 -11.82 34.33 -8.02
N PRO A 109 -12.17 33.78 -6.84
CA PRO A 109 -13.44 33.09 -6.60
C PRO A 109 -14.66 34.02 -6.69
N ASP A 110 -14.56 35.28 -6.27
CA ASP A 110 -15.71 36.20 -6.30
C ASP A 110 -16.19 36.45 -7.73
N LYS A 111 -15.25 36.59 -8.68
CA LYS A 111 -15.56 36.76 -10.11
C LYS A 111 -16.06 35.48 -10.74
N LEU A 112 -15.54 34.32 -10.32
CA LEU A 112 -16.10 33.02 -10.71
C LEU A 112 -17.58 32.92 -10.30
N LEU A 113 -17.91 33.23 -9.04
CA LEU A 113 -19.28 33.08 -8.53
C LEU A 113 -20.24 34.06 -9.18
N ALA A 114 -19.83 35.32 -9.37
CA ALA A 114 -20.63 36.29 -10.10
C ALA A 114 -20.91 35.85 -11.55
N MET A 115 -19.91 35.28 -12.23
CA MET A 115 -20.05 34.73 -13.57
C MET A 115 -21.01 33.54 -13.60
N ILE A 116 -20.88 32.58 -12.67
CA ILE A 116 -21.80 31.42 -12.56
C ILE A 116 -23.24 31.90 -12.36
N ALA A 117 -23.46 32.84 -11.43
CA ALA A 117 -24.79 33.37 -11.15
C ALA A 117 -25.41 34.03 -12.38
N LYS A 118 -24.63 34.83 -13.11
CA LYS A 118 -25.08 35.53 -14.32
C LYS A 118 -25.38 34.58 -15.48
N LEU A 119 -24.59 33.51 -15.66
CA LEU A 119 -24.85 32.48 -16.67
C LEU A 119 -26.14 31.72 -16.35
N ASN A 120 -26.29 31.24 -15.11
CA ASN A 120 -27.47 30.51 -14.67
C ASN A 120 -28.75 31.37 -14.75
N SER A 121 -28.70 32.66 -14.36
CA SER A 121 -29.85 33.56 -14.46
C SER A 121 -30.29 33.83 -15.90
N ASN A 122 -29.43 33.52 -16.88
CA ASN A 122 -29.72 33.65 -18.31
C ASN A 122 -30.03 32.32 -18.99
N GLY A 123 -30.23 31.25 -18.21
CA GLY A 123 -30.59 29.92 -18.72
C GLY A 123 -29.42 29.14 -19.31
N ILE A 124 -28.16 29.53 -19.03
CA ILE A 124 -26.97 28.82 -19.48
C ILE A 124 -26.38 28.06 -18.28
N ALA A 125 -26.46 26.73 -18.31
CA ALA A 125 -25.93 25.89 -17.24
C ALA A 125 -24.39 25.91 -17.19
N THR A 126 -23.83 25.74 -16.00
CA THR A 126 -22.37 25.69 -15.80
C THR A 126 -21.90 24.32 -15.33
N ILE A 127 -20.81 23.83 -15.91
CA ILE A 127 -20.23 22.51 -15.61
C ILE A 127 -18.79 22.67 -15.12
N GLY A 128 -18.41 21.99 -14.04
CA GLY A 128 -17.02 21.93 -13.59
C GLY A 128 -16.57 23.06 -12.66
N ALA A 129 -17.46 23.89 -12.13
CA ALA A 129 -17.15 24.93 -11.16
C ALA A 129 -18.31 25.17 -10.19
N GLY A 130 -18.04 25.69 -8.99
CA GLY A 130 -19.08 25.92 -7.99
C GLY A 130 -18.57 26.62 -6.72
N ILE A 131 -19.48 26.83 -5.76
CA ILE A 131 -19.20 27.42 -4.44
C ILE A 131 -18.35 26.51 -3.55
N ASN A 132 -18.30 25.21 -3.87
CA ASN A 132 -17.54 24.21 -3.16
C ASN A 132 -17.22 23.01 -4.08
N LEU A 133 -16.49 22.03 -3.54
CA LEU A 133 -16.06 20.84 -4.26
C LEU A 133 -17.21 19.95 -4.74
N GLU A 134 -18.30 19.88 -3.99
CA GLU A 134 -19.47 19.07 -4.35
C GLU A 134 -20.15 19.64 -5.60
N GLU A 135 -20.46 20.94 -5.59
CA GLU A 135 -21.06 21.62 -6.72
C GLU A 135 -20.13 21.62 -7.94
N ALA A 136 -18.84 21.90 -7.75
CA ALA A 136 -17.88 21.91 -8.85
C ALA A 136 -17.76 20.55 -9.56
N ARG A 137 -17.99 19.44 -8.85
CA ARG A 137 -17.93 18.08 -9.40
C ARG A 137 -19.27 17.54 -9.90
N ARG A 138 -20.37 18.26 -9.64
CA ARG A 138 -21.70 17.83 -10.05
C ARG A 138 -21.77 17.79 -11.58
N PRO A 139 -22.09 16.65 -12.20
CA PRO A 139 -22.26 16.59 -13.64
C PRO A 139 -23.51 17.33 -14.06
N TYR A 140 -23.50 17.86 -15.29
CA TYR A 140 -24.70 18.37 -15.93
C TYR A 140 -25.53 17.21 -16.45
N ARG A 141 -26.81 17.16 -16.08
CA ARG A 141 -27.73 16.09 -16.47
C ARG A 141 -28.67 16.62 -17.54
N ILE A 142 -28.69 15.95 -18.68
CA ILE A 142 -29.58 16.21 -19.82
C ILE A 142 -30.55 15.03 -19.90
N GLU A 143 -31.82 15.32 -20.15
CA GLU A 143 -32.84 14.29 -20.42
C GLU A 143 -33.08 14.23 -21.93
N ALA A 144 -32.43 13.27 -22.59
CA ALA A 144 -32.48 13.10 -24.04
C ALA A 144 -33.64 12.18 -24.43
N LYS A 145 -34.51 12.64 -25.32
CA LYS A 145 -35.64 11.86 -25.82
C LYS A 145 -35.18 10.88 -26.89
N VAL A 146 -35.55 9.62 -26.77
CA VAL A 146 -35.26 8.54 -27.72
C VAL A 146 -36.56 7.83 -28.09
N GLY A 147 -37.24 8.33 -29.13
CA GLY A 147 -38.62 7.93 -29.42
C GLY A 147 -39.55 8.31 -28.26
N GLU A 148 -40.23 7.33 -27.67
CA GLU A 148 -41.06 7.51 -26.46
C GLU A 148 -40.28 7.40 -25.14
N ARG A 149 -39.00 7.01 -25.18
CA ARG A 149 -38.16 6.83 -23.98
C ARG A 149 -37.35 8.08 -23.66
N VAL A 150 -36.91 8.22 -22.42
CA VAL A 150 -35.98 9.26 -21.98
C VAL A 150 -34.70 8.58 -21.47
N LYS A 151 -33.55 8.99 -22.01
CA LYS A 151 -32.22 8.58 -21.52
C LYS A 151 -31.55 9.75 -20.80
N SER A 152 -30.95 9.50 -19.63
CA SER A 152 -30.14 10.50 -18.95
C SER A 152 -28.74 10.59 -19.60
N VAL A 153 -28.28 11.79 -19.94
CA VAL A 153 -26.88 12.06 -20.32
C VAL A 153 -26.21 12.90 -19.24
N TYR A 154 -25.08 12.45 -18.71
CA TYR A 154 -24.31 13.13 -17.68
C TYR A 154 -22.99 13.62 -18.25
N VAL A 155 -22.75 14.93 -18.17
CA VAL A 155 -21.51 15.57 -18.65
C VAL A 155 -20.68 16.04 -17.46
N PHE A 156 -19.49 15.45 -17.30
CA PHE A 156 -18.49 15.87 -16.33
C PHE A 156 -17.48 16.82 -16.96
N ASN A 157 -16.92 17.74 -16.16
CA ASN A 157 -15.82 18.59 -16.58
C ASN A 157 -14.78 18.73 -15.47
N GLY A 158 -13.51 18.89 -15.84
CA GLY A 158 -12.42 19.02 -14.89
C GLY A 158 -11.12 19.46 -15.55
N MET A 159 -10.31 20.25 -14.84
CA MET A 159 -8.99 20.68 -15.33
C MET A 159 -7.85 19.84 -14.74
N ARG A 160 -6.83 19.53 -15.55
CA ARG A 160 -5.60 18.91 -15.05
C ARG A 160 -4.92 19.79 -13.99
N ALA A 161 -4.80 19.26 -12.78
CA ALA A 161 -4.11 19.92 -11.68
C ALA A 161 -2.59 19.92 -11.85
N THR A 162 -2.00 21.08 -12.10
CA THR A 162 -0.55 21.30 -12.11
C THR A 162 -0.13 22.16 -10.92
N ARG A 163 1.14 22.08 -10.51
CA ARG A 163 1.67 22.83 -9.34
C ARG A 163 1.37 24.33 -9.40
N ARG A 164 1.40 24.92 -10.61
CA ARG A 164 1.11 26.33 -10.85
C ARG A 164 -0.31 26.70 -10.45
N TYR A 165 -1.31 25.95 -10.93
CA TYR A 165 -2.72 26.25 -10.70
C TYR A 165 -3.21 25.83 -9.32
N ILE A 166 -2.54 24.86 -8.70
CA ILE A 166 -2.70 24.58 -7.27
C ILE A 166 -2.22 25.79 -6.44
N LYS A 167 -1.05 26.37 -6.77
CA LYS A 167 -0.54 27.55 -6.07
C LYS A 167 -1.45 28.77 -6.24
N TYR A 168 -2.08 28.94 -7.40
CA TYR A 168 -3.06 29.99 -7.63
C TYR A 168 -4.39 29.76 -6.89
N GLY A 169 -4.64 28.57 -6.32
CA GLY A 169 -5.88 28.28 -5.61
C GLY A 169 -7.10 28.10 -6.53
N PHE A 170 -6.89 27.62 -7.77
CA PHE A 170 -7.99 27.49 -8.75
C PHE A 170 -9.01 26.41 -8.36
N PHE A 171 -8.57 25.33 -7.73
CA PHE A 171 -9.41 24.17 -7.50
C PHE A 171 -10.31 24.35 -6.27
N ALA A 172 -11.57 23.94 -6.43
CA ALA A 172 -12.55 23.93 -5.34
C ALA A 172 -12.08 23.02 -4.19
N GLU A 173 -12.47 23.39 -2.97
CA GLU A 173 -12.30 22.59 -1.76
C GLU A 173 -13.65 22.41 -1.07
N LYS A 174 -13.72 21.64 0.03
CA LYS A 174 -14.99 21.30 0.70
C LYS A 174 -15.85 22.54 1.01
N ASP A 175 -15.20 23.63 1.35
CA ASP A 175 -15.79 24.89 1.81
C ASP A 175 -15.23 26.11 1.03
N ARG A 176 -14.59 25.88 -0.12
CA ARG A 176 -14.02 26.95 -0.95
C ARG A 176 -14.46 26.86 -2.41
N PRO A 177 -14.91 27.97 -3.01
CA PRO A 177 -15.22 28.03 -4.44
C PRO A 177 -14.02 27.72 -5.31
N GLY A 178 -14.31 27.24 -6.52
CA GLY A 178 -13.30 26.99 -7.54
C GLY A 178 -13.79 26.01 -8.60
N ILE A 179 -12.83 25.48 -9.36
CA ILE A 179 -13.08 24.53 -10.44
C ILE A 179 -12.79 23.09 -10.03
N ALA A 180 -13.43 22.14 -10.70
CA ALA A 180 -13.13 20.72 -10.56
C ALA A 180 -11.76 20.38 -11.18
N SER A 181 -11.11 19.37 -10.61
CA SER A 181 -9.88 18.80 -11.16
C SER A 181 -10.17 17.46 -11.85
N THR A 182 -9.30 17.03 -12.77
CA THR A 182 -9.30 15.68 -13.34
C THR A 182 -8.76 14.62 -12.35
N ASN A 183 -9.10 14.73 -11.06
CA ASN A 183 -8.74 13.73 -10.05
C ASN A 183 -9.44 12.40 -10.41
N PHE A 184 -8.65 11.41 -10.82
CA PHE A 184 -9.15 10.16 -11.34
C PHE A 184 -10.05 9.43 -10.36
N ASP A 185 -9.60 9.21 -9.13
CA ASP A 185 -10.31 8.40 -8.13
C ASP A 185 -11.70 8.97 -7.81
N GLU A 186 -11.81 10.29 -7.73
CA GLU A 186 -13.06 10.97 -7.39
C GLU A 186 -14.02 10.99 -8.58
N MET A 187 -13.49 11.17 -9.79
CA MET A 187 -14.27 11.10 -11.03
C MET A 187 -14.75 9.67 -11.30
N GLU A 188 -13.89 8.66 -11.07
CA GLU A 188 -14.23 7.23 -11.15
C GLU A 188 -15.40 6.89 -10.22
N LYS A 189 -15.35 7.33 -8.96
CA LYS A 189 -16.47 7.12 -8.02
C LYS A 189 -17.76 7.76 -8.51
N GLY A 190 -17.71 9.00 -9.02
CA GLY A 190 -18.87 9.70 -9.56
C GLY A 190 -19.50 8.95 -10.74
N ILE A 191 -18.68 8.52 -11.69
CA ILE A 191 -19.09 7.72 -12.86
C ILE A 191 -19.72 6.40 -12.40
N GLN A 192 -19.06 5.67 -11.49
CA GLN A 192 -19.53 4.37 -11.01
C GLN A 192 -20.85 4.48 -10.24
N ASN A 193 -21.03 5.53 -9.44
CA ASN A 193 -22.29 5.77 -8.74
C ASN A 193 -23.44 6.01 -9.70
N ILE A 194 -23.23 6.83 -10.74
CA ILE A 194 -24.24 7.08 -11.79
C ILE A 194 -24.58 5.79 -12.52
N LYS A 195 -23.56 5.04 -12.97
CA LYS A 195 -23.79 3.77 -13.67
C LYS A 195 -24.43 2.69 -12.79
N ALA A 196 -24.26 2.76 -11.47
CA ALA A 196 -24.94 1.86 -10.54
C ALA A 196 -26.42 2.24 -10.35
N SER A 197 -26.74 3.53 -10.31
CA SER A 197 -28.13 4.01 -10.16
C SER A 197 -28.93 4.03 -11.46
N ASP A 198 -28.26 4.29 -12.58
CA ASP A 198 -28.84 4.46 -13.92
C ASP A 198 -27.93 3.78 -14.96
N PRO A 199 -28.01 2.43 -15.10
CA PRO A 199 -27.12 1.66 -15.99
C PRO A 199 -27.21 2.06 -17.47
N ASP A 200 -28.36 2.58 -17.90
CA ASP A 200 -28.64 2.96 -19.30
C ASP A 200 -28.25 4.41 -19.62
N SER A 201 -27.80 5.17 -18.62
CA SER A 201 -27.31 6.54 -18.81
C SER A 201 -26.11 6.61 -19.75
N ILE A 202 -25.93 7.76 -20.39
CA ILE A 202 -24.72 8.10 -21.16
C ILE A 202 -23.86 9.01 -20.31
N VAL A 203 -22.58 8.67 -20.10
CA VAL A 203 -21.64 9.47 -19.30
C VAL A 203 -20.52 9.98 -20.19
N ILE A 204 -20.38 11.31 -20.28
CA ILE A 204 -19.39 11.99 -21.09
C ILE A 204 -18.46 12.79 -20.17
N VAL A 205 -17.15 12.69 -20.38
CA VAL A 205 -16.17 13.45 -19.61
C VAL A 205 -15.44 14.44 -20.51
N CYS A 206 -15.47 15.71 -20.14
CA CYS A 206 -14.82 16.80 -20.85
C CYS A 206 -13.62 17.34 -20.05
N PRO A 207 -12.43 16.71 -20.10
CA PRO A 207 -11.26 17.19 -19.37
C PRO A 207 -10.55 18.34 -20.10
N HIS A 208 -9.89 19.23 -19.35
CA HIS A 208 -9.08 20.32 -19.88
C HIS A 208 -7.59 20.15 -19.59
N TRP A 209 -6.76 20.15 -20.65
CA TRP A 209 -5.33 19.85 -20.59
C TRP A 209 -4.43 21.07 -20.44
N GLN A 210 -4.24 21.53 -19.19
CA GLN A 210 -3.30 22.61 -18.93
C GLN A 210 -1.85 22.24 -19.30
N GLY A 211 -1.20 23.11 -20.08
CA GLY A 211 0.24 23.04 -20.41
C GLY A 211 0.56 22.19 -21.64
N MET A 212 -0.46 21.85 -22.43
CA MET A 212 -0.34 21.11 -23.69
C MET A 212 -0.61 21.99 -24.91
N ASP A 213 -0.55 23.32 -24.77
CA ASP A 213 -0.81 24.29 -25.85
C ASP A 213 -0.06 23.91 -27.14
N TYR A 214 -0.80 23.70 -28.22
CA TYR A 214 -0.31 23.39 -29.56
C TYR A 214 0.54 22.11 -29.65
N ARG A 215 0.34 21.15 -28.74
CA ARG A 215 1.06 19.87 -28.71
C ARG A 215 0.11 18.70 -28.76
N ASP A 216 0.62 17.57 -29.24
CA ASP A 216 -0.08 16.31 -29.15
C ASP A 216 -0.10 15.80 -27.69
N ILE A 217 -1.22 15.22 -27.32
CA ILE A 217 -1.50 14.61 -26.04
C ILE A 217 -0.56 13.43 -25.84
N ASN A 218 0.27 13.50 -24.80
CA ASN A 218 1.23 12.45 -24.48
C ASN A 218 0.56 11.17 -23.91
N GLY A 219 1.32 10.08 -23.86
CA GLY A 219 0.82 8.77 -23.41
C GLY A 219 0.17 8.75 -22.02
N ASN A 220 0.58 9.63 -21.09
CA ASN A 220 -0.03 9.68 -19.76
C ASN A 220 -1.46 10.21 -19.79
N HIS A 221 -1.72 11.27 -20.56
CA HIS A 221 -3.07 11.78 -20.76
C HIS A 221 -3.91 10.78 -21.55
N GLN A 222 -3.31 10.10 -22.52
CA GLN A 222 -4.01 9.06 -23.29
C GLN A 222 -4.50 7.93 -22.38
N ASN A 223 -3.61 7.44 -21.52
CA ASN A 223 -3.94 6.41 -20.55
C ASN A 223 -5.00 6.90 -19.56
N TRP A 224 -4.97 8.16 -19.12
CA TRP A 224 -6.01 8.71 -18.26
C TRP A 224 -7.39 8.68 -18.92
N CYS A 225 -7.53 9.11 -20.18
CA CYS A 225 -8.82 9.05 -20.87
C CYS A 225 -9.32 7.62 -21.02
N ARG A 226 -8.42 6.71 -21.38
CA ARG A 226 -8.79 5.29 -21.48
C ARG A 226 -9.15 4.71 -20.13
N ASP A 227 -8.48 5.07 -19.05
CA ASP A 227 -8.82 4.63 -17.69
C ASP A 227 -10.21 5.14 -17.27
N ILE A 228 -10.63 6.32 -17.76
CA ILE A 228 -11.96 6.91 -17.51
C ILE A 228 -13.08 6.19 -18.26
N ILE A 229 -12.89 5.85 -19.54
CA ILE A 229 -13.85 5.00 -20.28
C ILE A 229 -14.04 3.68 -19.53
N ASP A 230 -12.91 3.11 -19.12
CA ASP A 230 -12.79 1.81 -18.50
C ASP A 230 -13.25 1.86 -17.01
N ALA A 231 -13.53 3.06 -16.46
CA ALA A 231 -14.23 3.29 -15.19
C ALA A 231 -15.77 3.35 -15.35
N GLY A 232 -16.26 3.41 -16.58
CA GLY A 232 -17.69 3.43 -16.91
C GLY A 232 -18.14 4.63 -17.74
N ALA A 233 -17.27 5.58 -18.10
CA ALA A 233 -17.66 6.64 -19.03
C ALA A 233 -17.87 6.08 -20.44
N ASP A 234 -18.85 6.60 -21.17
CA ASP A 234 -19.11 6.20 -22.56
C ASP A 234 -18.22 6.96 -23.54
N HIS A 235 -17.97 8.25 -23.30
CA HIS A 235 -17.14 9.07 -24.19
C HIS A 235 -16.27 10.09 -23.43
N VAL A 236 -15.20 10.53 -24.09
CA VAL A 236 -14.34 11.61 -23.64
C VAL A 236 -14.23 12.67 -24.74
N VAL A 237 -14.53 13.93 -24.41
CA VAL A 237 -14.43 15.08 -25.33
C VAL A 237 -13.54 16.14 -24.69
N ALA A 238 -12.23 16.08 -24.94
CA ALA A 238 -11.26 16.88 -24.22
C ALA A 238 -10.92 18.23 -24.88
N HIS A 239 -10.31 19.12 -24.09
CA HIS A 239 -10.04 20.52 -24.42
C HIS A 239 -8.62 20.97 -24.00
N GLY A 240 -8.22 22.20 -24.37
CA GLY A 240 -7.06 22.88 -23.79
C GLY A 240 -5.71 22.70 -24.47
N THR A 241 -5.64 21.96 -25.58
CA THR A 241 -4.43 21.99 -26.45
C THR A 241 -4.51 23.10 -27.52
N HIS A 242 -5.66 23.78 -27.65
CA HIS A 242 -5.95 24.76 -28.70
C HIS A 242 -5.84 24.23 -30.15
N LYS A 243 -5.74 22.91 -30.35
CA LYS A 243 -5.81 22.24 -31.66
C LYS A 243 -6.53 20.90 -31.54
N ALA A 244 -7.06 20.40 -32.64
CA ALA A 244 -7.51 19.02 -32.74
C ALA A 244 -6.35 18.05 -32.46
N ASP A 245 -6.66 16.98 -31.76
CA ASP A 245 -5.79 15.82 -31.61
C ASP A 245 -6.51 14.58 -32.16
N LYS A 246 -5.83 13.43 -32.12
CA LYS A 246 -6.35 12.16 -32.59
C LYS A 246 -7.66 11.79 -31.89
N VAL A 247 -8.47 11.02 -32.63
CA VAL A 247 -9.70 10.41 -32.15
C VAL A 247 -9.45 8.91 -32.05
N GLU A 248 -9.85 8.30 -30.94
CA GLU A 248 -9.66 6.86 -30.69
C GLU A 248 -10.99 6.20 -30.30
N ASN A 249 -11.33 5.12 -30.98
CA ASN A 249 -12.37 4.20 -30.54
C ASN A 249 -11.74 3.22 -29.54
N PHE A 250 -12.21 3.24 -28.30
CA PHE A 250 -11.63 2.48 -27.20
C PHE A 250 -12.72 1.85 -26.34
N ALA A 251 -12.73 0.51 -26.24
CA ALA A 251 -13.68 -0.25 -25.41
C ALA A 251 -15.18 0.06 -25.66
N GLY A 252 -15.53 0.36 -26.92
CA GLY A 252 -16.89 0.76 -27.31
C GLY A 252 -17.21 2.23 -27.06
N GLY A 253 -16.28 2.98 -26.43
CA GLY A 253 -16.36 4.42 -26.27
C GLY A 253 -15.54 5.18 -27.30
N LYS A 254 -15.79 6.49 -27.39
CA LYS A 254 -15.09 7.40 -28.30
C LYS A 254 -14.31 8.46 -27.52
N ILE A 255 -13.02 8.58 -27.81
CA ILE A 255 -12.11 9.48 -27.13
C ILE A 255 -11.61 10.52 -28.12
N PHE A 256 -12.04 11.77 -27.95
CA PHE A 256 -11.45 12.93 -28.59
C PHE A 256 -10.41 13.52 -27.64
N TYR A 257 -9.12 13.32 -27.94
CA TYR A 257 -8.05 13.73 -27.04
C TYR A 257 -7.88 15.25 -26.93
N SER A 258 -8.32 15.99 -27.94
CA SER A 258 -8.62 17.42 -27.85
C SER A 258 -9.45 17.80 -29.07
N ILE A 259 -10.50 18.62 -28.88
CA ILE A 259 -11.27 19.20 -29.98
C ILE A 259 -10.80 20.60 -30.37
N GLY A 260 -9.81 21.17 -29.66
CA GLY A 260 -9.18 22.45 -30.01
C GLY A 260 -10.03 23.68 -29.70
N ASN A 261 -9.74 24.77 -30.42
CA ASN A 261 -10.47 26.03 -30.28
C ASN A 261 -11.80 25.99 -31.05
N PHE A 262 -12.83 26.66 -30.55
CA PHE A 262 -13.99 27.00 -31.36
C PHE A 262 -13.84 28.42 -31.90
N ILE A 263 -14.48 29.41 -31.28
CA ILE A 263 -14.14 30.83 -31.47
C ILE A 263 -13.29 31.29 -30.29
N PHE A 264 -11.98 31.30 -30.48
CA PHE A 264 -11.04 31.84 -29.51
C PHE A 264 -10.25 32.97 -30.16
N ASN A 265 -10.73 34.21 -30.00
CA ASN A 265 -10.24 35.40 -30.72
C ASN A 265 -8.88 35.92 -30.20
N SER A 266 -7.88 35.03 -30.21
CA SER A 266 -6.47 35.36 -30.05
C SER A 266 -5.77 35.24 -31.41
N PRO A 267 -4.62 35.91 -31.63
CA PRO A 267 -3.91 35.80 -32.90
C PRO A 267 -3.35 34.39 -33.23
N GLY A 268 -3.48 33.41 -32.34
CA GLY A 268 -2.95 32.06 -32.53
C GLY A 268 -1.41 31.98 -32.54
N ARG A 269 -0.89 30.78 -32.25
CA ARG A 269 0.55 30.48 -32.28
C ARG A 269 0.88 29.24 -33.14
N TYR A 270 -0.03 28.78 -33.99
CA TYR A 270 0.10 27.55 -34.78
C TYR A 270 1.40 27.48 -35.56
N LYS A 271 1.66 28.45 -36.47
CA LYS A 271 2.91 28.52 -37.25
C LYS A 271 4.17 28.57 -36.37
N ALA A 272 4.15 29.37 -35.30
CA ALA A 272 5.28 29.50 -34.38
C ALA A 272 5.53 28.23 -33.54
N LYS A 273 4.55 27.33 -33.46
CA LYS A 273 4.63 26.07 -32.72
C LYS A 273 4.69 24.84 -33.64
N GLY A 274 4.62 25.02 -34.96
CA GLY A 274 4.56 23.93 -35.93
C GLY A 274 3.31 23.06 -35.75
N ALA A 275 2.20 23.64 -35.32
CA ALA A 275 0.96 22.92 -35.05
C ALA A 275 -0.05 23.08 -36.19
N ASP A 276 -0.83 22.02 -36.43
CA ASP A 276 -1.94 22.03 -37.38
C ASP A 276 -3.06 22.98 -36.89
N PRO A 277 -3.46 23.99 -37.68
CA PRO A 277 -4.44 25.00 -37.27
C PRO A 277 -5.90 24.54 -37.32
N LYS A 278 -6.16 23.26 -37.07
CA LYS A 278 -7.48 22.66 -37.13
C LYS A 278 -8.05 22.40 -35.75
N SER A 279 -9.36 22.50 -35.64
CA SER A 279 -10.14 22.13 -34.46
C SER A 279 -11.42 21.40 -34.91
N LEU A 280 -12.18 20.85 -33.96
CA LEU A 280 -13.35 20.01 -34.23
C LEU A 280 -14.59 20.57 -33.52
N ILE A 281 -15.73 20.50 -34.21
CA ILE A 281 -17.07 20.56 -33.62
C ILE A 281 -17.63 19.14 -33.64
N VAL A 282 -18.05 18.63 -32.50
CA VAL A 282 -18.41 17.21 -32.34
C VAL A 282 -19.86 17.10 -31.88
N SER A 283 -20.71 16.48 -32.69
CA SER A 283 -22.12 16.24 -32.37
C SER A 283 -22.35 14.76 -32.09
N LEU A 284 -22.80 14.44 -30.88
CA LEU A 284 -23.28 13.12 -30.50
C LEU A 284 -24.78 13.04 -30.81
N ALA A 285 -25.19 11.99 -31.51
CA ALA A 285 -26.60 11.68 -31.73
C ALA A 285 -26.90 10.20 -31.47
N ASP A 286 -28.14 9.89 -31.11
CA ASP A 286 -28.66 8.52 -31.13
C ASP A 286 -29.44 8.30 -32.42
N ILE A 287 -28.88 7.44 -33.27
CA ILE A 287 -29.34 7.09 -34.61
C ILE A 287 -29.83 5.64 -34.54
N ASP A 288 -31.16 5.46 -34.64
CA ASP A 288 -31.82 4.15 -34.62
C ASP A 288 -31.41 3.25 -33.42
N GLY A 289 -31.24 3.85 -32.23
CA GLY A 289 -30.87 3.18 -30.99
C GLY A 289 -29.37 3.07 -30.73
N LYS A 290 -28.53 3.63 -31.62
CA LYS A 290 -27.06 3.56 -31.55
C LYS A 290 -26.43 4.95 -31.49
N GLN A 291 -25.41 5.10 -30.67
CA GLN A 291 -24.66 6.35 -30.58
C GLN A 291 -23.79 6.54 -31.82
N GLY A 292 -23.93 7.68 -32.49
CA GLY A 292 -23.12 8.11 -33.63
C GLY A 292 -22.53 9.50 -33.39
N PHE A 293 -21.43 9.79 -34.08
CA PHE A 293 -20.79 11.11 -33.99
C PHE A 293 -20.66 11.75 -35.37
N THR A 294 -21.10 12.99 -35.50
CA THR A 294 -20.75 13.87 -36.61
C THR A 294 -19.62 14.79 -36.16
N ILE A 295 -18.53 14.80 -36.93
CA ILE A 295 -17.31 15.54 -36.64
C ILE A 295 -17.11 16.56 -37.75
N ASN A 296 -17.11 17.84 -37.42
CA ASN A 296 -16.85 18.92 -38.36
C ASN A 296 -15.50 19.56 -38.06
N GLU A 297 -14.59 19.51 -39.02
CA GLU A 297 -13.28 20.14 -38.94
C GLU A 297 -13.39 21.63 -39.31
N ILE A 298 -12.80 22.48 -38.48
CA ILE A 298 -12.78 23.93 -38.64
C ILE A 298 -11.34 24.48 -38.63
N MET A 299 -11.09 25.53 -39.42
CA MET A 299 -9.82 26.26 -39.42
C MET A 299 -9.83 27.32 -38.32
N THR A 300 -8.78 27.31 -37.50
CA THR A 300 -8.72 28.12 -36.27
C THR A 300 -7.48 29.00 -36.16
N ASP A 301 -6.63 29.06 -37.19
CA ASP A 301 -5.65 30.14 -37.27
C ASP A 301 -6.34 31.45 -37.70
N ASN A 302 -6.66 32.27 -36.70
CA ASN A 302 -7.31 33.56 -36.89
C ASN A 302 -6.54 34.55 -37.79
N LYS A 303 -5.23 34.37 -37.98
CA LYS A 303 -4.46 35.21 -38.93
C LYS A 303 -4.73 34.82 -40.37
N GLU A 304 -5.04 33.56 -40.62
CA GLU A 304 -5.36 33.04 -41.95
C GLU A 304 -6.85 33.20 -42.24
N SER A 305 -7.71 32.92 -41.24
CA SER A 305 -9.16 32.97 -41.39
C SER A 305 -9.78 34.37 -41.25
N GLY A 306 -8.99 35.38 -40.90
CA GLY A 306 -9.52 36.73 -40.65
C GLY A 306 -10.45 36.80 -39.44
N PHE A 307 -10.20 35.95 -38.44
CA PHE A 307 -11.05 35.74 -37.26
C PHE A 307 -12.48 35.31 -37.63
N ARG A 308 -12.67 34.56 -38.72
CA ARG A 308 -13.95 33.94 -39.06
C ARG A 308 -13.73 32.45 -39.19
N VAL A 309 -14.42 31.66 -38.38
CA VAL A 309 -14.27 30.21 -38.43
C VAL A 309 -15.28 29.65 -39.41
N GLU A 310 -14.80 28.82 -40.33
CA GLU A 310 -15.60 28.12 -41.33
C GLU A 310 -15.33 26.62 -41.22
N ALA A 311 -16.35 25.80 -41.47
CA ALA A 311 -16.15 24.37 -41.62
C ALA A 311 -15.50 24.04 -42.95
N HIS A 312 -14.47 23.21 -42.89
CA HIS A 312 -13.74 22.75 -44.06
C HIS A 312 -14.17 21.35 -44.48
N LYS A 313 -14.42 20.45 -43.53
CA LYS A 313 -14.75 19.04 -43.80
C LYS A 313 -15.68 18.49 -42.73
N SER A 314 -16.71 17.77 -43.17
CA SER A 314 -17.63 17.05 -42.29
C SER A 314 -17.44 15.55 -42.46
N TYR A 315 -17.35 14.85 -41.33
CA TYR A 315 -17.21 13.41 -41.26
C TYR A 315 -18.37 12.87 -40.41
N CYS A 316 -19.23 12.04 -41.00
CA CYS A 316 -20.16 11.24 -40.22
C CYS A 316 -19.47 9.93 -39.89
N ASP A 317 -19.22 9.66 -38.61
CA ASP A 317 -18.80 8.33 -38.24
C ASP A 317 -20.00 7.38 -38.32
N ALA A 318 -19.76 6.12 -38.71
CA ALA A 318 -20.82 5.12 -38.67
C ALA A 318 -21.36 5.05 -37.23
N PRO A 319 -22.68 4.81 -37.03
CA PRO A 319 -23.21 4.51 -35.71
C PRO A 319 -22.30 3.46 -35.08
N ILE A 320 -21.89 3.64 -33.83
CA ILE A 320 -21.08 2.67 -33.11
C ILE A 320 -21.93 1.39 -33.07
N GLY A 321 -21.65 0.50 -34.03
CA GLY A 321 -22.47 -0.67 -34.24
C GLY A 321 -22.35 -1.59 -33.04
N ASP A 322 -23.39 -2.38 -32.78
CA ASP A 322 -23.29 -3.63 -32.01
C ASP A 322 -22.22 -4.61 -32.54
N ASN A 323 -21.48 -4.23 -33.59
CA ASN A 323 -20.42 -4.95 -34.27
C ASN A 323 -19.00 -4.53 -33.84
N VAL A 324 -18.82 -4.08 -32.61
CA VAL A 324 -18.01 -4.96 -31.78
C VAL A 324 -19.02 -5.83 -31.06
N GLN A 325 -19.35 -6.97 -31.65
CA GLN A 325 -19.51 -8.15 -30.82
C GLN A 325 -18.17 -8.25 -30.09
N MET A 326 -18.03 -7.53 -28.97
CA MET A 326 -17.27 -8.05 -27.86
C MET A 326 -18.16 -9.19 -27.45
N SER A 327 -18.04 -10.30 -28.19
CA SER A 327 -18.63 -11.53 -27.80
C SER A 327 -18.16 -11.67 -26.36
N VAL A 328 -19.12 -11.58 -25.44
CA VAL A 328 -19.19 -12.64 -24.49
C VAL A 328 -19.25 -13.86 -25.40
N LEU A 329 -18.08 -14.42 -25.75
CA LEU A 329 -18.05 -15.79 -26.24
C LEU A 329 -18.95 -16.52 -25.23
N PRO A 330 -19.87 -17.41 -25.63
CA PRO A 330 -20.97 -17.90 -24.78
C PRO A 330 -20.61 -18.41 -23.37
N ASN A 331 -19.32 -18.45 -23.00
CA ASN A 331 -18.73 -18.90 -21.76
C ASN A 331 -17.73 -17.91 -21.09
N GLU A 332 -17.71 -16.61 -21.45
CA GLU A 332 -16.85 -15.60 -20.79
C GLU A 332 -17.57 -14.86 -19.66
N ARG A 333 -16.83 -14.52 -18.60
CA ARG A 333 -17.34 -13.68 -17.50
C ARG A 333 -16.32 -12.63 -17.10
N THR A 334 -16.81 -11.51 -16.60
CA THR A 334 -15.97 -10.45 -16.02
C THR A 334 -15.98 -10.54 -14.50
N GLU A 335 -14.80 -10.57 -13.90
CA GLU A 335 -14.60 -10.59 -12.45
C GLU A 335 -13.75 -9.40 -12.01
N LYS A 336 -14.21 -8.73 -10.95
CA LYS A 336 -13.42 -7.78 -10.18
C LYS A 336 -12.72 -8.54 -9.06
N VAL A 337 -11.40 -8.43 -8.99
CA VAL A 337 -10.54 -9.23 -8.12
C VAL A 337 -9.64 -8.35 -7.26
N ILE A 338 -9.56 -8.66 -5.96
CA ILE A 338 -8.62 -8.06 -5.02
C ILE A 338 -7.61 -9.11 -4.59
N PHE A 339 -6.33 -8.85 -4.82
CA PHE A 339 -5.20 -9.67 -4.39
C PHE A 339 -4.55 -9.02 -3.15
N LYS A 340 -4.43 -9.79 -2.07
CA LYS A 340 -3.78 -9.37 -0.81
C LYS A 340 -2.49 -10.14 -0.56
N GLY A 341 -1.57 -9.54 0.18
CA GLY A 341 -0.30 -10.14 0.58
C GLY A 341 0.90 -9.29 0.13
N LYS A 342 2.02 -9.95 -0.20
CA LYS A 342 3.20 -9.29 -0.77
C LYS A 342 3.00 -9.10 -2.28
N VAL A 343 2.11 -8.18 -2.66
CA VAL A 343 1.68 -7.96 -4.06
C VAL A 343 2.10 -6.59 -4.64
N GLN A 344 2.57 -5.66 -3.81
CA GLN A 344 3.14 -4.39 -4.26
C GLN A 344 4.67 -4.37 -4.12
N HIS A 345 5.34 -3.53 -4.91
CA HIS A 345 6.81 -3.39 -4.96
C HIS A 345 7.59 -4.64 -5.38
N VAL A 346 6.90 -5.62 -5.96
CA VAL A 346 7.46 -6.93 -6.33
C VAL A 346 7.26 -7.29 -7.81
N GLY A 347 6.84 -6.32 -8.63
CA GLY A 347 6.56 -6.53 -10.05
C GLY A 347 5.27 -7.30 -10.35
N PHE A 348 4.44 -7.62 -9.35
CA PHE A 348 3.23 -8.43 -9.49
C PHE A 348 2.32 -8.00 -10.65
N ARG A 349 2.03 -6.69 -10.80
CA ARG A 349 1.19 -6.18 -11.90
C ARG A 349 1.72 -6.53 -13.29
N LYS A 350 3.05 -6.55 -13.47
CA LYS A 350 3.69 -6.94 -14.73
C LYS A 350 3.54 -8.44 -14.99
N ILE A 351 3.69 -9.24 -13.93
CA ILE A 351 3.53 -10.69 -14.01
C ILE A 351 2.07 -11.06 -14.29
N LEU A 352 1.13 -10.46 -13.57
CA LEU A 352 -0.30 -10.68 -13.79
C LEU A 352 -0.71 -10.32 -15.22
N LYS A 353 -0.20 -9.20 -15.75
CA LYS A 353 -0.39 -8.83 -17.15
C LYS A 353 0.12 -9.93 -18.10
N SER A 354 1.35 -10.40 -17.93
CA SER A 354 1.94 -11.45 -18.77
C SER A 354 1.13 -12.75 -18.73
N TYR A 355 0.67 -13.17 -17.54
CA TYR A 355 -0.18 -14.34 -17.41
C TYR A 355 -1.53 -14.15 -18.08
N ALA A 356 -2.18 -13.00 -17.88
CA ALA A 356 -3.45 -12.70 -18.50
C ALA A 356 -3.34 -12.71 -20.04
N GLU A 357 -2.31 -12.08 -20.60
CA GLU A 357 -2.04 -12.09 -22.05
C GLU A 357 -1.81 -13.51 -22.58
N SER A 358 -1.04 -14.35 -21.86
CA SER A 358 -0.81 -15.75 -22.26
C SER A 358 -2.06 -16.62 -22.25
N LEU A 359 -3.08 -16.22 -21.48
CA LEU A 359 -4.35 -16.93 -21.31
C LEU A 359 -5.50 -16.29 -22.10
N SER A 360 -5.19 -15.31 -22.97
CA SER A 360 -6.19 -14.51 -23.69
C SER A 360 -7.21 -13.83 -22.77
N ILE A 361 -6.82 -13.54 -21.53
CA ILE A 361 -7.64 -12.81 -20.56
C ILE A 361 -7.45 -11.31 -20.81
N ARG A 362 -8.57 -10.63 -20.99
CA ARG A 362 -8.63 -9.18 -21.16
C ARG A 362 -8.84 -8.52 -19.81
N GLY A 363 -8.42 -7.27 -19.67
CA GLY A 363 -8.58 -6.61 -18.37
C GLY A 363 -7.61 -5.50 -18.05
N TRP A 364 -7.57 -5.19 -16.77
CA TRP A 364 -6.59 -4.29 -16.22
C TRP A 364 -6.23 -4.64 -14.78
N VAL A 365 -5.09 -4.10 -14.32
CA VAL A 365 -4.62 -4.23 -12.93
C VAL A 365 -4.04 -2.92 -12.40
N ARG A 366 -4.28 -2.60 -11.12
CA ARG A 366 -3.73 -1.43 -10.43
C ARG A 366 -3.40 -1.70 -8.96
N ASN A 367 -2.50 -0.88 -8.42
CA ASN A 367 -2.23 -0.89 -6.99
C ASN A 367 -3.31 -0.08 -6.25
N LEU A 368 -3.73 -0.58 -5.09
CA LEU A 368 -4.54 0.14 -4.13
C LEU A 368 -3.65 0.87 -3.10
N CYS A 369 -4.18 1.92 -2.47
CA CYS A 369 -3.41 2.75 -1.53
C CYS A 369 -3.09 2.06 -0.17
N ASP A 370 -3.77 0.95 0.11
CA ASP A 370 -3.70 0.13 1.32
C ASP A 370 -2.67 -1.01 1.24
N GLY A 371 -2.04 -1.21 0.07
CA GLY A 371 -1.08 -2.28 -0.17
C GLY A 371 -1.62 -3.46 -0.97
N ASP A 372 -2.93 -3.49 -1.25
CA ASP A 372 -3.57 -4.53 -2.07
C ASP A 372 -3.47 -4.22 -3.57
N VAL A 373 -3.81 -5.19 -4.42
CA VAL A 373 -3.86 -5.02 -5.87
C VAL A 373 -5.25 -5.37 -6.38
N GLU A 374 -5.83 -4.46 -7.16
CA GLU A 374 -7.14 -4.66 -7.80
C GLU A 374 -6.96 -4.97 -9.28
N ALA A 375 -7.76 -5.90 -9.79
CA ALA A 375 -7.85 -6.19 -11.22
C ALA A 375 -9.31 -6.35 -11.67
N LEU A 376 -9.56 -6.04 -12.93
CA LEU A 376 -10.77 -6.44 -13.65
C LEU A 376 -10.34 -7.42 -14.73
N LEU A 377 -10.89 -8.62 -14.71
CA LEU A 377 -10.48 -9.74 -15.55
C LEU A 377 -11.69 -10.23 -16.34
N ASN A 378 -11.59 -10.33 -17.66
CA ASN A 378 -12.60 -10.91 -18.52
C ASN A 378 -12.00 -12.05 -19.35
N GLY A 379 -12.63 -13.22 -19.28
CA GLY A 379 -12.22 -14.41 -20.01
C GLY A 379 -13.08 -15.61 -19.65
N THR A 380 -12.77 -16.76 -20.23
CA THR A 380 -13.50 -18.01 -19.95
C THR A 380 -13.23 -18.48 -18.52
N GLU A 381 -14.16 -19.24 -17.94
CA GLU A 381 -13.99 -19.80 -16.59
C GLU A 381 -12.70 -20.62 -16.45
N LYS A 382 -12.35 -21.38 -17.50
CA LYS A 382 -11.10 -22.16 -17.56
C LYS A 382 -9.88 -21.24 -17.49
N ALA A 383 -9.84 -20.19 -18.31
CA ALA A 383 -8.71 -19.25 -18.34
C ALA A 383 -8.55 -18.52 -17.00
N LEU A 384 -9.64 -18.00 -16.43
CA LEU A 384 -9.61 -17.32 -15.13
C LEU A 384 -9.11 -18.26 -14.02
N THR A 385 -9.58 -19.51 -14.00
CA THR A 385 -9.15 -20.53 -13.04
C THR A 385 -7.65 -20.81 -13.15
N GLU A 386 -7.13 -20.95 -14.37
CA GLU A 386 -5.70 -21.16 -14.62
C GLU A 386 -4.86 -19.95 -14.18
N LEU A 387 -5.34 -18.72 -14.44
CA LEU A 387 -4.68 -17.50 -13.98
C LEU A 387 -4.57 -17.47 -12.45
N TYR A 388 -5.66 -17.78 -11.74
CA TYR A 388 -5.66 -17.81 -10.28
C TYR A 388 -4.71 -18.88 -9.73
N ALA A 389 -4.67 -20.07 -10.34
CA ALA A 389 -3.71 -21.11 -9.96
C ALA A 389 -2.25 -20.66 -10.15
N LYS A 390 -1.92 -20.01 -11.28
CA LYS A 390 -0.57 -19.45 -11.53
C LYS A 390 -0.19 -18.37 -10.52
N VAL A 391 -1.14 -17.50 -10.16
CA VAL A 391 -0.90 -16.42 -9.20
C VAL A 391 -0.75 -16.94 -7.77
N LEU A 392 -1.53 -17.95 -7.36
CA LEU A 392 -1.46 -18.55 -6.03
C LEU A 392 -0.23 -19.47 -5.85
N SER A 393 0.26 -20.07 -6.93
CA SER A 393 1.47 -20.92 -6.91
C SER A 393 2.78 -20.16 -7.04
N GLY A 394 2.75 -18.86 -7.39
CA GLY A 394 3.92 -18.01 -7.48
C GLY A 394 4.69 -17.96 -6.16
N ARG A 395 5.94 -18.45 -6.15
CA ARG A 395 6.87 -18.35 -5.00
C ARG A 395 8.10 -17.54 -5.38
N GLY A 396 8.58 -16.70 -4.47
CA GLY A 396 9.81 -15.92 -4.61
C GLY A 396 9.57 -14.40 -4.58
N MET A 397 9.17 -13.82 -5.72
CA MET A 397 9.06 -12.35 -5.86
C MET A 397 7.82 -11.76 -5.18
N PHE A 398 6.63 -12.34 -5.38
CA PHE A 398 5.37 -11.91 -4.77
C PHE A 398 4.70 -13.06 -4.01
N LEU A 399 3.79 -12.77 -3.08
CA LEU A 399 2.98 -13.76 -2.36
C LEU A 399 1.55 -13.26 -2.25
N VAL A 400 0.60 -14.00 -2.82
CA VAL A 400 -0.83 -13.76 -2.63
C VAL A 400 -1.34 -14.62 -1.48
N THR A 401 -1.73 -13.99 -0.36
CA THR A 401 -2.28 -14.69 0.82
C THR A 401 -3.79 -14.84 0.75
N THR A 402 -4.46 -13.92 0.05
CA THR A 402 -5.92 -13.91 -0.07
C THR A 402 -6.29 -13.34 -1.44
N LEU A 403 -7.27 -13.95 -2.11
CA LEU A 403 -7.96 -13.31 -3.23
C LEU A 403 -9.46 -13.23 -2.96
N SER A 404 -10.05 -12.08 -3.27
CA SER A 404 -11.50 -11.85 -3.26
C SER A 404 -11.97 -11.62 -4.69
N ARG A 405 -13.06 -12.25 -5.11
CA ARG A 405 -13.61 -12.19 -6.47
C ARG A 405 -15.07 -11.81 -6.43
N LYS A 406 -15.50 -10.91 -7.32
CA LYS A 406 -16.90 -10.54 -7.50
C LYS A 406 -17.21 -10.46 -9.00
N VAL A 407 -18.32 -11.06 -9.43
CA VAL A 407 -18.81 -10.90 -10.80
C VAL A 407 -19.10 -9.42 -11.05
N SER A 408 -18.73 -8.93 -12.22
CA SER A 408 -18.86 -7.52 -12.61
C SER A 408 -19.52 -7.42 -13.98
N ASN A 409 -20.39 -6.42 -14.16
CA ASN A 409 -20.98 -6.08 -15.46
C ASN A 409 -20.14 -5.03 -16.21
N ALA A 410 -18.96 -4.69 -15.69
CA ALA A 410 -18.08 -3.71 -16.32
C ALA A 410 -17.58 -4.19 -17.68
N ARG A 411 -17.59 -3.27 -18.66
CA ARG A 411 -16.99 -3.51 -19.99
C ARG A 411 -15.48 -3.63 -19.85
N VAL A 412 -14.89 -4.56 -20.60
CA VAL A 412 -13.44 -4.79 -20.59
C VAL A 412 -12.88 -4.59 -22.00
N ALA A 413 -11.98 -3.63 -22.13
CA ALA A 413 -11.30 -3.37 -23.39
C ALA A 413 -10.50 -4.58 -23.92
N PRO A 414 -10.24 -4.66 -25.24
CA PRO A 414 -9.28 -5.63 -25.77
C PRO A 414 -7.89 -5.52 -25.11
N GLY A 415 -7.26 -6.68 -24.87
CA GLY A 415 -5.94 -6.78 -24.24
C GLY A 415 -5.93 -6.59 -22.72
N PHE A 416 -4.72 -6.59 -22.14
CA PHE A 416 -4.53 -6.43 -20.70
C PHE A 416 -3.63 -5.24 -20.35
N ARG A 417 -4.05 -4.41 -19.38
CA ARG A 417 -3.37 -3.14 -19.07
C ARG A 417 -2.99 -2.99 -17.61
N ILE A 418 -1.91 -2.26 -17.37
CA ILE A 418 -1.52 -1.85 -16.01
C ILE A 418 -1.95 -0.39 -15.86
N ARG A 419 -2.97 -0.14 -15.03
CA ARG A 419 -3.36 1.23 -14.71
C ARG A 419 -2.41 1.84 -13.70
N SER A 420 -2.43 3.17 -13.64
CA SER A 420 -1.81 3.92 -12.57
C SER A 420 -2.38 3.50 -11.20
N ALA A 421 -1.57 3.57 -10.15
CA ALA A 421 -2.05 3.26 -8.80
C ALA A 421 -3.16 4.25 -8.42
N THR A 422 -4.16 3.80 -7.65
CA THR A 422 -5.16 4.72 -7.08
C THR A 422 -4.44 5.84 -6.35
N THR A 423 -4.69 7.06 -6.78
CA THR A 423 -4.18 8.24 -6.10
C THR A 423 -5.24 8.65 -5.11
N SER A 424 -5.26 8.01 -3.94
CA SER A 424 -6.01 8.56 -2.82
C SER A 424 -5.29 9.86 -2.39
N LYS A 425 -5.47 10.93 -3.17
CA LYS A 425 -5.39 12.31 -2.73
C LYS A 425 -6.62 12.61 -1.85
N VAL A 426 -6.86 11.75 -0.88
CA VAL A 426 -7.46 12.20 0.36
C VAL A 426 -6.27 12.80 1.13
N GLU A 427 -5.81 13.96 0.66
CA GLU A 427 -5.51 15.01 1.63
C GLU A 427 -6.87 15.37 2.22
N GLU A 428 -7.36 14.57 3.17
CA GLU A 428 -8.05 15.20 4.28
C GLU A 428 -7.00 16.16 4.83
N LYS A 429 -7.21 17.46 4.56
CA LYS A 429 -6.56 18.52 5.32
C LYS A 429 -6.98 18.32 6.77
N VAL A 430 -6.33 17.39 7.47
CA VAL A 430 -6.25 17.49 8.92
C VAL A 430 -5.39 18.72 9.13
N ASN A 431 -6.02 19.80 9.57
CA ASN A 431 -5.35 21.08 9.77
C ASN A 431 -4.14 20.84 10.68
N LYS A 432 -2.96 21.40 10.35
CA LYS A 432 -1.77 21.31 11.22
C LYS A 432 -2.12 21.70 12.65
N LYS A 433 -3.04 22.66 12.83
CA LYS A 433 -3.57 23.13 14.11
C LYS A 433 -4.54 22.14 14.75
N GLU A 434 -5.40 21.45 13.99
CA GLU A 434 -6.26 20.37 14.53
C GLU A 434 -5.46 19.14 14.94
N CYS A 435 -4.44 18.73 14.17
CA CYS A 435 -3.53 17.66 14.59
C CYS A 435 -2.79 18.04 15.88
N ILE A 436 -2.33 19.29 15.98
CA ILE A 436 -1.66 19.79 17.18
C ILE A 436 -2.63 19.80 18.36
N ASN A 437 -3.86 20.29 18.16
CA ASN A 437 -4.88 20.33 19.21
C ASN A 437 -5.33 18.93 19.62
N LEU A 438 -5.57 18.00 18.70
CA LEU A 438 -5.87 16.58 19.00
C LEU A 438 -4.75 15.92 19.80
N ILE A 439 -3.50 16.21 19.46
CA ILE A 439 -2.33 15.71 20.18
C ILE A 439 -2.23 16.35 21.57
N LEU A 440 -2.53 17.64 21.72
CA LEU A 440 -2.55 18.35 23.01
C LEU A 440 -3.73 17.91 23.90
N ASP A 441 -4.93 17.71 23.34
CA ASP A 441 -6.12 17.20 24.02
C ASP A 441 -5.90 15.75 24.54
N LEU A 442 -5.14 14.94 23.79
CA LEU A 442 -4.65 13.62 24.23
C LEU A 442 -3.63 13.69 25.37
N PHE A 443 -2.93 14.83 25.52
CA PHE A 443 -1.97 15.06 26.60
C PHE A 443 -2.62 15.65 27.86
N ASP A 444 -3.70 16.42 27.71
CA ASP A 444 -4.40 17.12 28.80
C ASP A 444 -5.59 16.35 29.39
N SER A 445 -5.98 15.20 28.81
CA SER A 445 -7.02 14.35 29.40
C SER A 445 -6.53 13.70 30.71
N PRO A 446 -7.19 13.93 31.86
CA PRO A 446 -6.76 13.39 33.14
C PRO A 446 -6.89 11.87 33.13
N SER A 447 -5.81 11.19 33.51
CA SER A 447 -5.84 9.75 33.77
C SER A 447 -6.74 9.49 34.98
N ASN A 448 -7.97 9.04 34.75
CA ASN A 448 -8.86 8.59 35.82
C ASN A 448 -8.36 7.21 36.33
N PRO A 449 -7.95 7.07 37.61
CA PRO A 449 -7.39 5.83 38.15
C PRO A 449 -8.40 4.68 38.26
N ASP A 450 -9.71 4.98 38.24
CA ASP A 450 -10.76 4.02 38.62
C ASP A 450 -11.44 3.30 37.44
N HIS A 451 -11.07 3.62 36.19
CA HIS A 451 -11.64 2.96 35.00
C HIS A 451 -10.54 2.58 34.00
N PRO A 452 -9.96 1.37 34.11
CA PRO A 452 -9.18 0.80 33.03
C PRO A 452 -10.13 0.20 31.99
N LEU A 453 -9.95 0.60 30.72
CA LEU A 453 -10.45 -0.03 29.49
C LEU A 453 -11.80 0.47 28.94
N ASP A 454 -11.71 1.45 28.02
CA ASP A 454 -12.33 1.39 26.67
C ASP A 454 -11.87 2.56 25.77
N LEU A 455 -11.28 3.59 26.38
CA LEU A 455 -10.65 4.71 25.69
C LEU A 455 -9.37 4.34 24.89
N PRO A 456 -8.50 3.39 25.31
CA PRO A 456 -7.24 3.14 24.63
C PRO A 456 -7.38 2.56 23.22
N GLN A 457 -8.35 1.68 22.96
CA GLN A 457 -8.47 1.04 21.64
C GLN A 457 -9.04 2.01 20.61
N LYS A 458 -10.10 2.75 20.94
CA LYS A 458 -10.62 3.83 20.08
C LYS A 458 -9.59 4.93 19.84
N ILE A 459 -8.84 5.34 20.86
CA ILE A 459 -7.74 6.30 20.71
C ILE A 459 -6.61 5.71 19.87
N THR A 460 -6.25 4.43 20.07
CA THR A 460 -5.21 3.74 19.31
C THR A 460 -5.63 3.55 17.86
N ASP A 461 -6.90 3.30 17.57
CA ASP A 461 -7.45 3.18 16.22
C ASP A 461 -7.54 4.56 15.56
N LEU A 462 -7.98 5.60 16.29
CA LEU A 462 -7.98 6.99 15.82
C LEU A 462 -6.55 7.52 15.57
N ILE A 463 -5.59 7.16 16.43
CA ILE A 463 -4.16 7.42 16.25
C ILE A 463 -3.64 6.58 15.08
N ASN A 464 -3.98 5.31 14.94
CA ASN A 464 -3.49 4.50 13.82
C ASN A 464 -4.06 4.97 12.47
N GLU A 465 -5.28 5.47 12.43
CA GLU A 465 -5.94 5.98 11.24
C GLU A 465 -5.46 7.40 10.88
N LYS A 466 -5.47 8.33 11.84
CA LYS A 466 -5.03 9.73 11.62
C LYS A 466 -3.51 9.91 11.70
N ALA A 467 -2.80 9.14 12.52
CA ALA A 467 -1.35 9.18 12.55
C ALA A 467 -0.74 8.48 11.33
N LYS A 468 -1.36 7.46 10.73
CA LYS A 468 -0.93 6.97 9.40
C LYS A 468 -1.02 8.09 8.36
N ALA A 469 -2.08 8.90 8.36
CA ALA A 469 -2.16 10.09 7.50
C ALA A 469 -1.10 11.14 7.84
N PHE A 470 -0.85 11.42 9.14
CA PHE A 470 0.15 12.38 9.62
C PHE A 470 1.62 11.96 9.33
N TYR A 471 1.99 10.71 9.63
CA TYR A 471 3.30 10.12 9.36
C TYR A 471 3.56 9.99 7.85
N LYS A 472 2.51 9.74 7.05
CA LYS A 472 2.58 9.66 5.58
C LYS A 472 2.59 11.04 4.90
N ALA A 473 2.05 12.09 5.53
CA ALA A 473 1.91 13.42 4.93
C ALA A 473 2.93 14.50 5.36
N ARG A 474 3.57 14.44 6.55
CA ARG A 474 4.24 15.66 7.06
C ARG A 474 5.58 15.56 7.80
N ILE A 475 6.14 14.37 8.06
CA ILE A 475 7.46 14.25 8.73
C ILE A 475 8.62 13.99 7.73
N THR A 476 8.43 14.31 6.45
CA THR A 476 9.57 14.55 5.54
C THR A 476 10.06 16.01 5.59
N LYS A 477 9.36 16.91 6.30
CA LYS A 477 9.86 18.26 6.60
C LYS A 477 10.66 18.25 7.90
N ASN A 478 11.95 18.47 7.74
CA ASN A 478 13.04 18.46 8.70
C ASN A 478 12.92 19.39 9.96
N ASN A 479 11.72 19.82 10.39
CA ASN A 479 11.58 20.79 11.50
C ASN A 479 10.41 20.51 12.48
N PHE A 480 9.53 19.53 12.27
CA PHE A 480 8.29 19.39 13.09
C PHE A 480 8.53 19.24 14.61
N LEU A 481 9.48 18.39 15.02
CA LEU A 481 9.80 18.20 16.45
C LEU A 481 10.60 19.36 17.05
N ARG A 482 11.32 20.11 16.20
CA ARG A 482 12.13 21.26 16.60
C ARG A 482 11.23 22.49 16.82
N ASP A 483 10.25 22.69 15.96
CA ASP A 483 9.39 23.89 15.95
C ASP A 483 8.32 23.90 17.05
N ASN A 484 8.01 22.75 17.67
CA ASN A 484 6.86 22.62 18.60
C ASN A 484 7.23 22.18 20.03
N GLY A 485 8.52 22.08 20.38
CA GLY A 485 8.93 22.05 21.80
C GLY A 485 8.47 20.85 22.65
N PHE A 486 8.13 19.69 22.08
CA PHE A 486 7.66 18.52 22.85
C PHE A 486 8.57 18.14 24.03
N ASN A 487 7.96 17.92 25.19
CA ASN A 487 8.66 17.47 26.40
C ASN A 487 8.90 15.94 26.38
N LYS A 488 9.69 15.44 27.35
CA LYS A 488 10.08 14.02 27.42
C LYS A 488 8.87 13.07 27.49
N MET A 489 7.85 13.43 28.28
CA MET A 489 6.64 12.62 28.48
C MET A 489 5.78 12.53 27.21
N GLN A 490 5.61 13.66 26.53
CA GLN A 490 4.90 13.72 25.24
C GLN A 490 5.63 12.91 24.16
N MET A 491 6.96 12.91 24.18
CA MET A 491 7.75 12.03 23.31
C MET A 491 7.61 10.56 23.63
N SER A 492 7.62 10.16 24.89
CA SER A 492 7.41 8.75 25.25
C SER A 492 6.09 8.22 24.69
N ARG A 493 4.96 8.94 24.89
CA ARG A 493 3.64 8.53 24.39
C ARG A 493 3.55 8.44 22.86
N LEU A 494 4.23 9.35 22.14
CA LEU A 494 4.27 9.33 20.68
C LEU A 494 5.06 8.13 20.15
N VAL A 495 6.18 7.82 20.80
CA VAL A 495 7.08 6.74 20.40
C VAL A 495 6.48 5.36 20.74
N GLU A 496 5.73 5.25 21.83
CA GLU A 496 5.00 4.03 22.22
C GLU A 496 4.03 3.53 21.14
N ASN A 497 3.54 4.42 20.29
CA ASN A 497 2.53 4.11 19.28
C ASN A 497 3.06 4.11 17.84
N ALA A 498 4.30 4.53 17.63
CA ALA A 498 4.93 4.58 16.30
C ALA A 498 5.51 3.22 15.88
N GLN A 499 5.35 2.88 14.60
CA GLN A 499 6.06 1.78 13.95
C GLN A 499 7.49 2.21 13.57
N PRO A 500 8.48 1.29 13.51
CA PRO A 500 9.87 1.65 13.19
C PRO A 500 10.02 2.41 11.85
N ASN A 501 9.26 2.04 10.83
CA ASN A 501 9.26 2.70 9.52
C ASN A 501 8.58 4.10 9.52
N GLN A 502 7.97 4.51 10.63
CA GLN A 502 7.37 5.82 10.82
C GLN A 502 8.31 6.79 11.57
N LEU A 503 9.40 6.28 12.17
CA LEU A 503 10.41 7.09 12.84
C LEU A 503 11.40 7.64 11.81
N THR A 504 11.35 8.95 11.58
CA THR A 504 12.31 9.59 10.67
C THR A 504 13.65 9.84 11.36
N HIS A 505 14.72 10.00 10.58
CA HIS A 505 16.08 10.27 11.09
C HIS A 505 16.12 11.42 12.12
N GLN A 506 15.34 12.47 11.92
CA GLN A 506 15.31 13.59 12.86
C GLN A 506 14.56 13.30 14.15
N MET A 507 13.53 12.45 14.09
CA MET A 507 12.82 12.00 15.28
C MET A 507 13.75 11.20 16.16
N LEU A 508 14.49 10.26 15.56
CA LEU A 508 15.49 9.46 16.26
C LEU A 508 16.52 10.35 16.97
N ARG A 509 17.09 11.36 16.27
CA ARG A 509 18.00 12.33 16.91
C ARG A 509 17.41 13.05 18.12
N HIS A 510 16.12 13.37 18.13
CA HIS A 510 15.48 14.05 19.27
C HIS A 510 15.12 13.08 20.41
N ILE A 511 14.71 11.86 20.06
CA ILE A 511 14.42 10.77 20.99
C ILE A 511 15.71 10.41 21.76
N GLU A 512 16.82 10.25 21.04
CA GLU A 512 18.15 9.96 21.58
C GLU A 512 18.62 11.07 22.54
N LYS A 513 18.57 12.34 22.11
CA LYS A 513 18.97 13.48 22.94
C LYS A 513 18.17 13.58 24.24
N ARG A 514 16.90 13.19 24.23
CA ARG A 514 16.01 13.23 25.41
C ARG A 514 15.98 11.93 26.22
N LYS A 515 16.74 10.92 25.80
CA LYS A 515 16.76 9.58 26.42
C LYS A 515 15.34 9.00 26.56
N VAL A 516 14.52 9.18 25.51
CA VAL A 516 13.16 8.61 25.44
C VAL A 516 13.27 7.18 24.92
N PRO A 517 12.76 6.17 25.66
CA PRO A 517 12.86 4.79 25.23
C PRO A 517 11.90 4.49 24.05
N VAL A 518 12.37 3.75 23.05
CA VAL A 518 11.57 3.32 21.90
C VAL A 518 11.00 1.93 22.15
N LEU A 519 9.91 1.84 22.91
CA LEU A 519 9.46 0.58 23.53
C LEU A 519 9.13 -0.54 22.53
N LYS A 520 8.79 -0.20 21.27
CA LYS A 520 8.48 -1.15 20.19
C LYS A 520 9.65 -1.46 19.24
N ALA A 521 10.79 -0.78 19.37
CA ALA A 521 11.93 -1.00 18.48
C ALA A 521 12.82 -2.17 18.92
N ILE A 522 12.72 -2.59 20.18
CA ILE A 522 13.56 -3.63 20.77
C ILE A 522 12.66 -4.79 21.19
N SER A 523 12.83 -5.94 20.55
CA SER A 523 12.03 -7.14 20.77
C SER A 523 12.93 -8.36 20.61
N PHE A 524 13.03 -9.18 21.66
CA PHE A 524 13.76 -10.44 21.61
C PHE A 524 13.18 -11.36 20.53
N HIS A 525 11.85 -11.36 20.39
CA HIS A 525 11.13 -12.06 19.33
C HIS A 525 11.64 -11.65 17.95
N SER A 526 11.68 -10.35 17.68
CA SER A 526 12.14 -9.84 16.38
C SER A 526 13.60 -10.18 16.12
N ILE A 527 14.46 -10.18 17.15
CA ILE A 527 15.87 -10.56 17.04
C ILE A 527 16.03 -12.06 16.72
N MET A 528 15.26 -12.95 17.38
CA MET A 528 15.30 -14.38 17.09
C MET A 528 14.81 -14.70 15.66
N MET A 529 13.81 -13.97 15.16
CA MET A 529 13.38 -14.03 13.76
C MET A 529 14.48 -13.57 12.81
N GLN A 530 15.12 -12.44 13.09
CA GLN A 530 16.23 -11.92 12.30
C GLN A 530 17.37 -12.93 12.23
N ASN A 531 17.83 -13.48 13.36
CA ASN A 531 18.89 -14.50 13.41
C ASN A 531 18.52 -15.76 12.58
N SER A 532 17.24 -16.13 12.56
CA SER A 532 16.75 -17.25 11.74
C SER A 532 16.77 -16.92 10.24
N GLU A 533 16.40 -15.69 9.86
CA GLU A 533 16.47 -15.22 8.47
C GLU A 533 17.91 -15.05 7.98
N GLU A 534 18.82 -14.55 8.81
CA GLU A 534 20.26 -14.44 8.50
C GLU A 534 20.84 -15.81 8.11
N LYS A 535 20.51 -16.85 8.88
CA LYS A 535 20.88 -18.24 8.57
C LYS A 535 20.27 -18.69 7.23
N ARG A 536 19.01 -18.36 6.94
CA ARG A 536 18.32 -18.73 5.68
C ARG A 536 18.98 -18.10 4.45
N ILE A 537 19.50 -16.87 4.57
CA ILE A 537 20.17 -16.15 3.47
C ILE A 537 21.67 -16.43 3.39
N GLY A 538 22.19 -17.36 4.19
CA GLY A 538 23.57 -17.83 4.10
C GLY A 538 24.59 -17.00 4.89
N ILE A 539 24.16 -16.12 5.79
CA ILE A 539 25.08 -15.46 6.73
C ILE A 539 25.56 -16.51 7.73
N PRO A 540 26.88 -16.66 7.97
CA PRO A 540 27.40 -17.59 8.97
C PRO A 540 26.90 -17.23 10.37
N VAL A 541 26.09 -18.12 10.95
CA VAL A 541 25.61 -17.99 12.34
C VAL A 541 26.31 -19.03 13.21
N PHE A 542 27.48 -18.66 13.72
CA PHE A 542 28.38 -19.56 14.46
C PHE A 542 27.78 -20.16 15.72
N ALA A 543 26.77 -19.51 16.33
CA ALA A 543 26.03 -20.01 17.49
C ALA A 543 25.52 -21.46 17.31
N TRP A 544 25.17 -21.84 16.07
CA TRP A 544 24.67 -23.17 15.75
C TRP A 544 25.75 -24.26 15.71
N ASN A 545 27.05 -23.90 15.75
CA ASN A 545 28.11 -24.91 15.77
C ASN A 545 28.10 -25.71 17.08
N LEU A 546 27.65 -25.10 18.19
CA LEU A 546 27.48 -25.77 19.49
C LEU A 546 26.10 -26.43 19.66
N ASP A 547 25.18 -26.29 18.70
CA ASP A 547 23.95 -27.11 18.65
C ASP A 547 24.29 -28.59 18.32
N HIS A 548 25.48 -28.82 17.75
CA HIS A 548 26.04 -30.15 17.57
C HIS A 548 26.73 -30.64 18.84
N LYS A 549 26.14 -31.65 19.49
CA LYS A 549 26.60 -32.22 20.76
C LYS A 549 28.10 -32.56 20.83
N THR A 550 28.66 -33.16 19.78
CA THR A 550 30.10 -33.49 19.77
C THR A 550 30.98 -32.24 19.84
N LYS A 551 30.65 -31.22 19.05
CA LYS A 551 31.33 -29.91 19.08
C LYS A 551 31.10 -29.19 20.41
N ALA A 552 29.91 -29.33 21.01
CA ALA A 552 29.59 -28.78 22.33
C ALA A 552 30.45 -29.39 23.43
N TYR A 553 30.63 -30.71 23.42
CA TYR A 553 31.40 -31.44 24.42
C TYR A 553 32.90 -31.18 24.28
N GLU A 554 33.43 -31.18 23.04
CA GLU A 554 34.82 -30.75 22.78
C GLU A 554 35.08 -29.31 23.26
N PHE A 555 34.13 -28.40 23.04
CA PHE A 555 34.21 -27.04 23.54
C PHE A 555 34.18 -27.00 25.08
N ALA A 556 33.27 -27.75 25.70
CA ALA A 556 33.14 -27.84 27.15
C ALA A 556 34.45 -28.33 27.81
N ASP A 557 35.06 -29.38 27.27
CA ASP A 557 36.34 -29.92 27.75
C ASP A 557 37.45 -28.86 27.71
N LYS A 558 37.54 -28.11 26.61
CA LYS A 558 38.57 -27.05 26.43
C LYS A 558 38.42 -25.90 27.40
N ILE A 559 37.20 -25.58 27.84
CA ILE A 559 36.94 -24.49 28.79
C ILE A 559 36.79 -24.98 30.24
N GLY A 560 36.98 -26.29 30.49
CA GLY A 560 36.84 -26.90 31.81
C GLY A 560 35.40 -26.96 32.33
N LEU A 561 34.40 -26.95 31.44
CA LEU A 561 32.99 -27.07 31.82
C LEU A 561 32.62 -28.55 31.96
N ARG A 562 32.15 -28.94 33.15
CA ARG A 562 31.68 -30.30 33.43
C ARG A 562 30.55 -30.69 32.49
N ARG A 563 30.64 -31.87 31.89
CA ARG A 563 29.63 -32.50 31.02
C ARG A 563 29.44 -33.97 31.40
N PRO A 564 28.40 -34.66 30.90
CA PRO A 564 28.27 -36.09 31.08
C PRO A 564 29.43 -36.82 30.41
N ASP A 565 29.86 -37.93 31.01
CA ASP A 565 30.82 -38.82 30.38
C ASP A 565 30.16 -39.58 29.22
N CYS A 566 30.85 -39.58 28.09
CA CYS A 566 30.46 -40.33 26.90
C CYS A 566 31.71 -40.60 26.07
N ASN A 567 31.71 -41.68 25.28
CA ASN A 567 32.87 -42.06 24.49
C ASN A 567 33.08 -41.18 23.24
N ASN A 568 32.24 -40.15 23.02
CA ASN A 568 32.23 -39.27 21.83
C ASN A 568 32.12 -39.97 20.46
N GLU A 569 32.01 -41.31 20.42
CA GLU A 569 31.80 -42.09 19.22
C GLU A 569 30.33 -42.09 18.81
N VAL A 570 30.06 -41.68 17.57
CA VAL A 570 28.72 -41.77 16.99
C VAL A 570 28.56 -43.16 16.37
N CYS A 571 27.65 -43.96 16.91
CA CYS A 571 27.39 -45.31 16.43
C CYS A 571 25.98 -45.45 15.81
N LYS A 572 25.76 -46.57 15.12
CA LYS A 572 24.42 -47.02 14.75
C LYS A 572 23.71 -47.59 15.97
N PHE A 573 22.39 -47.48 16.05
CA PHE A 573 21.65 -47.97 17.22
C PHE A 573 21.89 -49.47 17.47
N ARG A 574 21.99 -50.26 16.41
CA ARG A 574 22.29 -51.71 16.48
C ARG A 574 23.65 -52.05 17.08
N GLU A 575 24.58 -51.10 17.12
CA GLU A 575 25.94 -51.26 17.67
C GLU A 575 25.99 -50.92 19.17
N ILE A 576 24.92 -50.32 19.71
CA ILE A 576 24.83 -49.99 21.13
C ILE A 576 24.63 -51.29 21.92
N LYS A 577 25.61 -51.61 22.76
CA LYS A 577 25.49 -52.67 23.76
C LYS A 577 24.64 -52.19 24.93
N GLN A 578 23.96 -53.12 25.60
CA GLN A 578 23.21 -52.84 26.81
C GLN A 578 24.14 -52.16 27.85
N PRO A 579 23.77 -50.98 28.39
CA PRO A 579 24.62 -50.29 29.35
C PRO A 579 24.75 -51.08 30.67
N GLY A 580 25.97 -51.11 31.22
CA GLY A 580 26.24 -51.73 32.53
C GLY A 580 25.93 -50.84 33.73
N ARG A 581 25.50 -49.60 33.49
CA ARG A 581 25.17 -48.58 34.51
C ARG A 581 24.09 -47.64 33.96
N PRO A 582 23.45 -46.81 34.81
CA PRO A 582 22.45 -45.85 34.37
C PRO A 582 22.98 -44.93 33.27
N ALA A 583 22.24 -44.83 32.18
CA ALA A 583 22.67 -44.15 30.97
C ALA A 583 21.53 -43.42 30.27
N VAL A 584 21.88 -42.45 29.43
CA VAL A 584 20.96 -41.74 28.55
C VAL A 584 21.32 -42.07 27.11
N LEU A 585 20.37 -42.65 26.39
CA LEU A 585 20.48 -42.93 24.96
C LEU A 585 19.81 -41.82 24.19
N LYS A 586 20.54 -41.21 23.25
CA LYS A 586 20.00 -40.09 22.49
C LYS A 586 20.55 -39.97 21.07
N PRO A 587 19.70 -39.60 20.10
CA PRO A 587 20.17 -39.30 18.75
C PRO A 587 21.07 -38.06 18.73
N VAL A 588 22.01 -38.05 17.77
CA VAL A 588 22.93 -36.91 17.54
C VAL A 588 22.18 -35.67 17.03
N ARG A 589 21.13 -35.87 16.22
CA ARG A 589 20.28 -34.80 15.69
C ARG A 589 18.81 -35.15 15.93
N ALA A 590 18.27 -34.72 17.07
CA ALA A 590 16.85 -34.81 17.37
C ALA A 590 16.36 -33.48 17.97
N THR A 591 15.11 -33.13 17.70
CA THR A 591 14.43 -31.99 18.31
C THR A 591 13.65 -32.46 19.54
N GLY A 592 13.97 -31.91 20.71
CA GLY A 592 13.28 -32.22 21.97
C GLY A 592 13.53 -33.65 22.48
N THR A 593 12.50 -34.31 22.99
CA THR A 593 12.57 -35.65 23.62
C THR A 593 12.46 -36.81 22.63
N VAL A 594 12.40 -36.53 21.32
CA VAL A 594 12.18 -37.55 20.29
C VAL A 594 13.36 -38.54 20.25
N GLY A 595 13.08 -39.80 20.53
CA GLY A 595 14.08 -40.87 20.55
C GLY A 595 15.03 -40.87 21.75
N VAL A 596 14.82 -40.00 22.74
CA VAL A 596 15.64 -39.98 23.97
C VAL A 596 15.09 -41.01 24.97
N ALA A 597 15.97 -41.87 25.50
CA ALA A 597 15.61 -42.87 26.49
C ALA A 597 16.54 -42.81 27.71
N PHE A 598 15.95 -42.98 28.90
CA PHE A 598 16.64 -43.19 30.16
C PHE A 598 16.72 -44.68 30.42
N TYR A 599 17.94 -45.21 30.55
CA TYR A 599 18.22 -46.57 30.99
C TYR A 599 18.62 -46.52 32.46
N PHE A 600 17.78 -47.07 33.34
CA PHE A 600 18.11 -47.18 34.77
C PHE A 600 18.83 -48.50 35.04
N ASP A 601 18.25 -49.59 34.56
CA ASP A 601 18.79 -50.96 34.64
C ASP A 601 18.16 -51.84 33.53
N GLU A 602 18.47 -53.14 33.56
CA GLU A 602 18.03 -54.13 32.55
C GLU A 602 16.50 -54.28 32.44
N ASN A 603 15.77 -53.94 33.49
CA ASN A 603 14.32 -54.08 33.62
C ASN A 603 13.59 -52.73 33.67
N HIS A 604 14.31 -51.60 33.55
CA HIS A 604 13.70 -50.28 33.64
C HIS A 604 14.32 -49.30 32.63
N ILE A 605 13.64 -49.17 31.50
CA ILE A 605 14.02 -48.27 30.40
C ILE A 605 12.84 -47.37 30.07
N ARG A 606 13.03 -46.06 30.08
CA ARG A 606 11.97 -45.08 29.85
C ARG A 606 12.23 -44.20 28.63
N VAL A 607 11.35 -44.25 27.64
CA VAL A 607 11.37 -43.36 26.46
C VAL A 607 10.61 -42.07 26.75
N LEU A 608 11.30 -40.93 26.65
CA LEU A 608 10.80 -39.65 27.17
C LEU A 608 9.65 -39.02 26.38
N LYS A 609 9.57 -39.22 25.05
CA LYS A 609 8.55 -38.54 24.22
C LYS A 609 7.12 -38.99 24.56
N ASN A 610 6.94 -40.28 24.81
CA ASN A 610 5.64 -40.92 24.99
C ASN A 610 5.48 -41.54 26.39
N ASN A 611 6.45 -41.31 27.29
CA ASN A 611 6.53 -41.91 28.62
C ASN A 611 6.37 -43.45 28.61
N LEU A 612 6.92 -44.12 27.59
CA LEU A 612 6.85 -45.58 27.48
C LEU A 612 7.94 -46.21 28.34
N ASN A 613 7.56 -47.15 29.19
CA ASN A 613 8.48 -47.96 29.97
C ASN A 613 8.63 -49.34 29.34
N PHE A 614 9.86 -49.85 29.33
CA PHE A 614 10.20 -51.19 28.86
C PHE A 614 10.87 -51.95 29.98
N SER A 615 10.49 -53.22 30.12
CA SER A 615 11.04 -54.13 31.14
C SER A 615 12.15 -55.02 30.60
N SER A 616 12.58 -54.81 29.35
CA SER A 616 13.73 -55.51 28.78
C SER A 616 14.42 -54.70 27.69
N TRP A 617 15.74 -54.87 27.57
CA TRP A 617 16.55 -54.29 26.50
C TRP A 617 16.09 -54.71 25.09
N ARG A 618 15.63 -55.96 24.94
CA ARG A 618 15.14 -56.49 23.66
C ARG A 618 13.88 -55.76 23.18
N GLU A 619 12.88 -55.60 24.04
CA GLU A 619 11.63 -54.91 23.67
C GLU A 619 11.90 -53.45 23.31
N PHE A 620 12.74 -52.77 24.10
CA PHE A 620 13.15 -51.40 23.83
C PHE A 620 13.87 -51.26 22.47
N THR A 621 14.79 -52.18 22.16
CA THR A 621 15.54 -52.13 20.90
C THR A 621 14.65 -52.44 19.68
N GLU A 622 13.74 -53.41 19.78
CA GLU A 622 12.74 -53.70 18.76
C GLU A 622 11.81 -52.50 18.50
N TYR A 623 11.31 -51.88 19.57
CA TYR A 623 10.50 -50.67 19.48
C TYR A 623 11.25 -49.54 18.78
N THR A 624 12.50 -49.29 19.20
CA THR A 624 13.30 -48.19 18.66
C THR A 624 13.62 -48.40 17.18
N ASN A 625 14.04 -49.60 16.78
CA ASN A 625 14.29 -49.95 15.38
C ASN A 625 13.03 -49.83 14.51
N LYS A 626 11.86 -50.22 15.02
CA LYS A 626 10.61 -50.24 14.24
C LYS A 626 9.92 -48.88 14.15
N TYR A 627 9.94 -48.09 15.23
CA TYR A 627 9.08 -46.91 15.37
C TYR A 627 9.84 -45.59 15.47
N VAL A 628 11.09 -45.61 15.94
CA VAL A 628 11.87 -44.39 16.23
C VAL A 628 12.86 -44.10 15.10
N ILE A 629 13.59 -45.12 14.62
CA ILE A 629 14.55 -44.97 13.52
C ILE A 629 13.79 -44.96 12.20
N LYS A 630 13.80 -43.81 11.50
CA LYS A 630 13.27 -43.70 10.13
C LYS A 630 14.15 -42.73 9.36
N ASP A 631 14.76 -43.19 8.27
CA ASP A 631 15.64 -42.37 7.43
C ASP A 631 14.89 -41.30 6.60
N ASN A 632 13.56 -41.24 6.70
CA ASN A 632 12.71 -40.35 5.90
C ASN A 632 12.05 -39.24 6.76
N VAL A 633 12.41 -37.98 6.48
CA VAL A 633 12.04 -36.75 7.25
C VAL A 633 10.53 -36.50 7.29
N VAL A 634 9.78 -37.05 6.32
CA VAL A 634 8.33 -36.86 6.18
C VAL A 634 7.51 -37.55 7.29
N THR A 635 8.08 -38.53 8.00
CA THR A 635 7.34 -39.35 9.00
C THR A 635 7.78 -39.16 10.46
N GLY A 636 8.63 -38.16 10.75
CA GLY A 636 8.97 -37.76 12.12
C GLY A 636 9.88 -38.72 12.91
N GLY A 637 10.60 -39.62 12.25
CA GLY A 637 11.64 -40.45 12.88
C GLY A 637 13.02 -39.77 12.92
N VAL A 638 13.96 -40.38 13.63
CA VAL A 638 15.34 -39.87 13.78
C VAL A 638 16.30 -40.64 12.88
N ARG A 639 17.33 -39.95 12.36
CA ARG A 639 18.42 -40.60 11.61
C ARG A 639 19.19 -41.53 12.53
N ASP A 640 19.61 -42.67 12.02
CA ASP A 640 20.34 -43.68 12.79
C ASP A 640 21.80 -43.24 13.07
N ARG A 641 21.95 -42.35 14.05
CA ARG A 641 23.19 -41.80 14.59
C ARG A 641 22.98 -41.49 16.07
N TRP A 642 23.63 -42.24 16.95
CA TRP A 642 23.34 -42.23 18.38
C TRP A 642 24.57 -41.99 19.24
N ILE A 643 24.34 -41.50 20.45
CA ILE A 643 25.33 -41.38 21.53
C ILE A 643 24.70 -41.97 22.80
N VAL A 644 25.54 -42.63 23.60
CA VAL A 644 25.24 -43.08 24.95
C VAL A 644 26.12 -42.29 25.91
N GLU A 645 25.50 -41.73 26.94
CA GLU A 645 26.20 -41.01 27.99
C GLU A 645 25.72 -41.44 29.37
N ASP A 646 26.48 -41.08 30.39
CA ASP A 646 26.09 -41.32 31.77
C ASP A 646 24.84 -40.53 32.17
N MET A 647 23.96 -41.19 32.92
CA MET A 647 22.81 -40.52 33.51
C MET A 647 23.27 -39.68 34.71
N ILE A 648 22.99 -38.38 34.65
CA ILE A 648 23.24 -37.46 35.76
C ILE A 648 22.06 -37.51 36.73
N LEU A 649 22.36 -37.68 38.02
CA LEU A 649 21.37 -37.86 39.08
C LEU A 649 21.39 -36.70 40.08
N GLU A 650 20.20 -36.28 40.53
CA GLU A 650 20.04 -35.34 41.66
C GLU A 650 19.76 -36.05 42.99
N ASP A 651 19.44 -37.34 42.95
CA ASP A 651 19.35 -38.20 44.13
C ASP A 651 19.88 -39.59 43.77
N LEU A 652 20.99 -39.99 44.42
CA LEU A 652 21.65 -41.29 44.21
C LEU A 652 20.86 -42.46 44.82
N GLN A 653 20.10 -42.23 45.89
CA GLN A 653 19.31 -43.28 46.55
C GLN A 653 18.03 -43.58 45.77
N LEU A 654 17.35 -42.53 45.33
CA LEU A 654 16.10 -42.64 44.56
C LEU A 654 16.32 -42.79 43.05
N MET A 655 17.57 -42.78 42.59
CA MET A 655 17.95 -42.82 41.17
C MET A 655 17.20 -41.75 40.36
N THR A 656 17.02 -40.57 40.96
CA THR A 656 16.23 -39.50 40.35
C THR A 656 17.09 -38.75 39.33
N PRO A 657 16.70 -38.73 38.03
CA PRO A 657 17.43 -37.98 37.02
C PRO A 657 17.49 -36.49 37.38
N ALA A 658 18.64 -35.87 37.16
CA ALA A 658 18.85 -34.46 37.43
C ALA A 658 17.84 -33.58 36.68
N ARG A 659 17.30 -32.58 37.38
CA ARG A 659 16.43 -31.58 36.77
C ARG A 659 17.18 -30.63 35.84
N ASP A 660 16.47 -30.12 34.83
CA ASP A 660 17.03 -29.15 33.89
C ASP A 660 16.91 -27.74 34.44
N ILE A 661 18.01 -27.00 34.37
CA ILE A 661 18.06 -25.56 34.60
C ILE A 661 18.50 -24.90 33.31
N LYS A 662 17.62 -24.09 32.71
CA LYS A 662 17.90 -23.37 31.47
C LYS A 662 18.23 -21.92 31.77
N PHE A 663 19.48 -21.54 31.54
CA PHE A 663 19.98 -20.18 31.74
C PHE A 663 19.85 -19.39 30.44
N TYR A 664 19.12 -18.29 30.48
CA TYR A 664 19.08 -17.32 29.38
C TYR A 664 20.28 -16.40 29.53
N SER A 665 21.39 -16.80 28.92
CA SER A 665 22.70 -16.16 29.06
C SER A 665 22.96 -15.17 27.91
N PHE A 666 23.31 -13.96 28.30
CA PHE A 666 23.61 -12.82 27.45
C PHE A 666 25.05 -12.39 27.72
N TYR A 667 25.97 -12.62 26.78
CA TYR A 667 27.43 -12.46 26.92
C TYR A 667 27.91 -11.79 28.23
N GLY A 668 28.30 -12.61 29.21
CA GLY A 668 28.76 -12.19 30.55
C GLY A 668 27.67 -11.95 31.60
N LYS A 669 26.40 -12.23 31.31
CA LYS A 669 25.27 -12.00 32.23
C LYS A 669 24.13 -12.99 32.02
N VAL A 670 23.56 -13.51 33.11
CA VAL A 670 22.32 -14.30 33.09
C VAL A 670 21.15 -13.40 33.46
N VAL A 671 20.04 -13.49 32.71
CA VAL A 671 18.84 -12.68 32.95
C VAL A 671 17.68 -13.50 33.52
N LEU A 672 17.39 -14.65 32.91
CA LEU A 672 16.32 -15.55 33.32
C LEU A 672 16.85 -16.96 33.51
N ILE A 673 16.29 -17.66 34.47
CA ILE A 673 16.62 -19.05 34.77
C ILE A 673 15.29 -19.81 34.79
N LEU A 674 15.18 -20.85 33.98
CA LEU A 674 13.99 -21.70 33.94
C LEU A 674 14.35 -23.07 34.51
N GLU A 675 13.80 -23.38 35.67
CA GLU A 675 13.90 -24.69 36.30
C GLU A 675 12.76 -25.59 35.81
N ILE A 676 13.11 -26.81 35.40
CA ILE A 676 12.18 -27.78 34.85
C ILE A 676 12.41 -29.14 35.51
N VAL A 677 11.34 -29.68 36.08
CA VAL A 677 11.29 -31.08 36.53
C VAL A 677 10.53 -31.89 35.49
N ARG A 678 11.20 -32.87 34.88
CA ARG A 678 10.60 -33.75 33.87
C ARG A 678 9.77 -34.85 34.54
N GLY A 679 8.60 -35.14 33.98
CA GLY A 679 7.68 -36.19 34.43
C GLY A 679 6.46 -36.26 33.51
N GLU A 680 5.41 -37.00 33.90
CA GLU A 680 4.13 -37.07 33.17
C GLU A 680 3.50 -35.69 32.98
N ASN A 681 3.63 -34.84 33.99
CA ASN A 681 3.26 -33.43 33.95
C ASN A 681 4.51 -32.59 34.24
N PRO A 682 5.25 -32.13 33.21
CA PRO A 682 6.43 -31.31 33.40
C PRO A 682 6.09 -30.02 34.15
N ARG A 683 6.86 -29.72 35.20
CA ARG A 683 6.67 -28.52 36.02
C ARG A 683 7.75 -27.50 35.71
N HIS A 684 7.37 -26.23 35.70
CA HIS A 684 8.23 -25.12 35.29
C HIS A 684 8.24 -24.03 36.36
N CYS A 685 9.41 -23.46 36.64
CA CYS A 685 9.54 -22.32 37.54
C CYS A 685 10.61 -21.34 37.02
N PHE A 686 10.21 -20.09 36.78
CA PHE A 686 11.13 -19.03 36.37
C PHE A 686 11.71 -18.30 37.58
N TRP A 687 12.99 -17.98 37.47
CA TRP A 687 13.76 -17.21 38.45
C TRP A 687 14.51 -16.08 37.76
N SER A 688 14.59 -14.94 38.45
CA SER A 688 15.53 -13.87 38.11
C SER A 688 16.92 -14.17 38.66
N ARG A 689 17.92 -13.40 38.20
CA ARG A 689 19.30 -13.50 38.69
C ARG A 689 19.42 -13.27 40.20
N ASP A 690 18.61 -12.40 40.79
CA ASP A 690 18.57 -12.11 42.24
C ASP A 690 17.78 -13.15 43.05
N GLY A 691 17.37 -14.26 42.45
CA GLY A 691 16.72 -15.37 43.15
C GLY A 691 15.22 -15.16 43.41
N ARG A 692 14.58 -14.18 42.77
CA ARG A 692 13.13 -14.01 42.88
C ARG A 692 12.41 -14.93 41.90
N ARG A 693 11.35 -15.58 42.38
CA ARG A 693 10.40 -16.30 41.52
C ARG A 693 9.64 -15.32 40.63
N LEU A 694 9.50 -15.67 39.35
CA LEU A 694 8.80 -14.86 38.35
C LEU A 694 7.52 -15.58 37.92
N THR A 695 6.38 -14.91 38.04
CA THR A 695 5.04 -15.45 37.73
C THR A 695 4.28 -14.58 36.73
N ASP A 696 4.96 -13.63 36.10
CA ASP A 696 4.37 -12.64 35.19
C ASP A 696 5.14 -12.58 33.86
N THR A 697 5.72 -13.70 33.43
CA THR A 697 6.61 -13.77 32.26
C THR A 697 5.85 -13.84 30.92
N GLY A 698 4.56 -14.17 30.97
CA GLY A 698 3.73 -14.61 29.85
C GLY A 698 3.85 -16.11 29.54
N LYS A 699 4.80 -16.81 30.18
CA LYS A 699 5.16 -18.19 29.87
C LYS A 699 5.19 -19.05 31.13
N TYR A 700 4.31 -20.04 31.19
CA TYR A 700 4.13 -20.91 32.36
C TYR A 700 3.67 -20.19 33.65
N ASP A 701 3.08 -18.99 33.53
CA ASP A 701 2.64 -18.19 34.67
C ASP A 701 1.52 -18.86 35.50
N SER A 702 0.80 -19.82 34.91
CA SER A 702 -0.23 -20.61 35.60
C SER A 702 0.32 -21.73 36.50
N GLU A 703 1.64 -21.96 36.50
CA GLU A 703 2.27 -23.02 37.30
C GLU A 703 2.28 -22.66 38.79
N THR A 704 1.74 -23.56 39.62
CA THR A 704 1.70 -23.38 41.08
C THR A 704 2.96 -23.90 41.76
N TRP A 705 3.74 -24.74 41.08
CA TRP A 705 4.97 -25.32 41.63
C TRP A 705 6.07 -24.27 41.80
N ILE A 706 6.67 -24.26 42.99
CA ILE A 706 7.83 -23.44 43.35
C ILE A 706 9.05 -24.37 43.31
N GLY A 707 10.00 -24.08 42.43
CA GLY A 707 11.26 -24.81 42.36
C GLY A 707 12.25 -24.43 43.46
N ASP A 708 13.46 -25.00 43.39
CA ASP A 708 14.53 -24.73 44.35
C ASP A 708 15.46 -23.59 43.89
N GLY A 709 15.36 -23.18 42.63
CA GLY A 709 16.23 -22.19 42.03
C GLY A 709 17.70 -22.64 41.97
N VAL A 710 18.59 -21.66 41.90
CA VAL A 710 20.05 -21.86 41.85
C VAL A 710 20.76 -20.83 42.72
N SER A 711 21.94 -21.20 43.21
CA SER A 711 22.81 -20.31 43.98
C SER A 711 23.48 -19.26 43.10
N VAL A 712 23.89 -18.13 43.69
CA VAL A 712 24.63 -17.07 42.99
C VAL A 712 25.91 -17.61 42.32
N GLN A 713 26.64 -18.49 43.03
CA GLN A 713 27.86 -19.13 42.49
C GLN A 713 27.58 -19.90 41.20
N GLN A 714 26.49 -20.68 41.15
CA GLN A 714 26.11 -21.42 39.95
C GLN A 714 25.76 -20.48 38.79
N ILE A 715 25.15 -19.33 39.07
CA ILE A 715 24.86 -18.33 38.02
C ILE A 715 26.16 -17.72 37.50
N GLU A 716 27.10 -17.36 38.39
CA GLU A 716 28.42 -16.80 38.02
C GLU A 716 29.26 -17.78 37.19
N GLU A 717 29.19 -19.08 37.49
CA GLU A 717 29.83 -20.13 36.69
C GLU A 717 29.30 -20.12 35.24
N VAL A 718 27.98 -20.04 35.07
CA VAL A 718 27.36 -19.96 33.74
C VAL A 718 27.69 -18.65 33.03
N GLU A 719 27.80 -17.53 33.76
CA GLU A 719 28.25 -16.26 33.18
C GLU A 719 29.68 -16.33 32.67
N LYS A 720 30.60 -16.98 33.41
CA LYS A 720 31.98 -17.25 32.97
C LYS A 720 32.01 -18.12 31.71
N VAL A 721 31.16 -19.15 31.63
CA VAL A 721 31.01 -19.95 30.40
C VAL A 721 30.58 -19.06 29.23
N SER A 722 29.59 -18.18 29.44
CA SER A 722 29.09 -17.30 28.38
C SER A 722 30.13 -16.33 27.83
N LEU A 723 31.13 -15.92 28.63
CA LEU A 723 32.24 -15.07 28.19
C LEU A 723 33.21 -15.76 27.21
N ASN A 724 33.14 -17.09 27.10
CA ASN A 724 33.90 -17.90 26.14
C ASN A 724 33.13 -18.13 24.82
N LEU A 725 31.93 -17.56 24.67
CA LEU A 725 31.10 -17.71 23.48
C LEU A 725 31.13 -16.41 22.63
N PRO A 726 31.47 -16.46 21.33
CA PRO A 726 31.51 -15.29 20.46
C PRO A 726 30.11 -14.87 19.97
N VAL A 727 29.10 -14.94 20.84
CA VAL A 727 27.69 -14.64 20.51
C VAL A 727 27.03 -13.79 21.59
N PRO A 728 26.13 -12.85 21.23
CA PRO A 728 25.45 -12.03 22.23
C PRO A 728 24.51 -12.81 23.16
N PHE A 729 23.93 -13.91 22.66
CA PHE A 729 22.98 -14.73 23.41
C PHE A 729 23.21 -16.21 23.15
N MET A 730 23.12 -17.01 24.21
CA MET A 730 23.06 -18.46 24.18
C MET A 730 22.21 -18.92 25.37
N ARG A 731 21.20 -19.77 25.16
CA ARG A 731 20.58 -20.46 26.28
C ARG A 731 21.49 -21.64 26.65
N ILE A 732 21.97 -21.66 27.88
CA ILE A 732 22.86 -22.70 28.39
C ILE A 732 22.02 -23.57 29.31
N ASP A 733 21.79 -24.81 28.89
CA ASP A 733 21.00 -25.76 29.65
C ASP A 733 21.95 -26.61 30.48
N MET A 734 21.71 -26.64 31.78
CA MET A 734 22.51 -27.37 32.77
C MET A 734 21.61 -28.38 33.47
N LEU A 735 22.20 -29.50 33.88
CA LEU A 735 21.61 -30.49 34.76
C LEU A 735 22.11 -30.22 36.18
N LYS A 736 21.19 -30.06 37.13
CA LYS A 736 21.53 -29.86 38.54
C LYS A 736 21.67 -31.22 39.21
N SER A 737 22.90 -31.66 39.47
CA SER A 737 23.20 -32.94 40.12
C SER A 737 23.50 -32.78 41.60
N VAL A 738 23.68 -33.90 42.30
CA VAL A 738 24.10 -33.95 43.71
C VAL A 738 25.44 -33.25 43.98
N ASP A 739 26.30 -33.18 42.98
CA ASP A 739 27.71 -32.79 43.08
C ASP A 739 28.07 -31.61 42.14
N GLY A 740 27.08 -30.87 41.65
CA GLY A 740 27.28 -29.61 40.91
C GLY A 740 26.43 -29.47 39.66
N MET A 741 26.82 -28.53 38.79
CA MET A 741 26.14 -28.29 37.52
C MET A 741 26.87 -29.03 36.39
N VAL A 742 26.10 -29.74 35.56
CA VAL A 742 26.62 -30.49 34.41
C VAL A 742 26.01 -29.93 33.13
N LEU A 743 26.80 -29.72 32.08
CA LEU A 743 26.29 -29.23 30.80
C LEU A 743 25.26 -30.21 30.21
N GLY A 744 24.06 -29.72 29.90
CA GLY A 744 23.05 -30.42 29.13
C GLY A 744 23.15 -30.11 27.64
N GLU A 745 22.94 -28.85 27.26
CA GLU A 745 23.02 -28.40 25.87
C GLU A 745 23.29 -26.89 25.74
N PHE A 746 23.91 -26.48 24.62
CA PHE A 746 23.92 -25.09 24.17
C PHE A 746 22.80 -24.89 23.16
N THR A 747 21.88 -23.98 23.45
CA THR A 747 20.71 -23.70 22.60
C THR A 747 20.74 -22.26 22.08
N PRO A 748 21.08 -22.04 20.79
CA PRO A 748 21.14 -20.70 20.21
C PRO A 748 19.76 -20.08 19.98
N ARG A 749 18.71 -20.91 19.88
CA ARG A 749 17.32 -20.47 19.72
C ARG A 749 16.42 -21.16 20.74
N PRO A 750 16.02 -20.48 21.83
CA PRO A 750 15.32 -21.12 22.94
C PRO A 750 13.89 -21.45 22.53
N GLY A 751 13.37 -22.64 22.80
CA GLY A 751 11.99 -23.01 22.41
C GLY A 751 10.89 -22.14 23.04
N GLN A 752 9.77 -21.95 22.32
CA GLN A 752 8.62 -21.11 22.74
C GLN A 752 9.05 -19.71 23.20
N TRP A 753 9.96 -19.09 22.45
CA TRP A 753 10.47 -17.75 22.71
C TRP A 753 9.45 -16.66 22.37
N ASP A 754 8.46 -17.00 21.54
CA ASP A 754 7.31 -16.19 21.13
C ASP A 754 6.24 -16.02 22.23
N ARG A 755 6.31 -16.80 23.32
CA ARG A 755 5.32 -16.77 24.41
C ARG A 755 5.62 -15.75 25.52
N PHE A 756 6.80 -15.14 25.54
CA PHE A 756 7.07 -14.09 26.52
C PHE A 756 6.12 -12.91 26.29
N ASN A 757 5.57 -12.35 27.36
CA ASN A 757 4.78 -11.14 27.24
C ASN A 757 5.68 -9.95 26.86
N GLN A 758 5.05 -8.82 26.54
CA GLN A 758 5.77 -7.64 26.04
C GLN A 758 6.86 -7.12 27.00
N LYS A 759 6.67 -7.26 28.32
CA LYS A 759 7.65 -6.83 29.34
C LYS A 759 8.93 -7.65 29.22
N TYR A 760 8.82 -8.98 29.17
CA TYR A 760 9.98 -9.86 29.13
C TYR A 760 10.60 -9.97 27.73
N ASP A 761 9.79 -9.90 26.67
CA ASP A 761 10.29 -9.81 25.29
C ASP A 761 11.22 -8.61 25.11
N ARG A 762 10.84 -7.46 25.70
CA ARG A 762 11.65 -6.26 25.69
C ARG A 762 12.89 -6.37 26.58
N LEU A 763 12.74 -6.85 27.82
CA LEU A 763 13.87 -7.05 28.75
C LEU A 763 14.99 -7.87 28.10
N LEU A 764 14.62 -9.00 27.49
CA LEU A 764 15.55 -9.89 26.80
C LEU A 764 16.15 -9.23 25.55
N GLY A 765 15.37 -8.42 24.82
CA GLY A 765 15.85 -7.69 23.65
C GLY A 765 16.85 -6.60 24.01
N GLU A 766 16.60 -5.84 25.08
CA GLU A 766 17.51 -4.81 25.60
C GLU A 766 18.83 -5.44 26.05
N GLU A 767 18.77 -6.56 26.78
CA GLU A 767 19.98 -7.23 27.21
C GLU A 767 20.77 -7.84 26.04
N TYR A 768 20.10 -8.32 24.98
CA TYR A 768 20.79 -8.76 23.76
C TYR A 768 21.68 -7.66 23.17
N LEU A 769 21.17 -6.43 23.10
CA LEU A 769 21.93 -5.28 22.58
C LEU A 769 23.10 -4.91 23.49
N GLN A 770 22.89 -4.94 24.82
CA GLN A 770 23.95 -4.69 25.79
C GLN A 770 25.05 -5.77 25.72
N ALA A 771 24.67 -7.03 25.62
CA ALA A 771 25.60 -8.15 25.45
C ALA A 771 26.41 -8.06 24.16
N ARG A 772 25.77 -7.66 23.06
CA ARG A 772 26.48 -7.40 21.80
C ARG A 772 27.51 -6.28 21.97
N SER A 773 27.19 -5.23 22.71
CA SER A 773 28.13 -4.16 23.02
C SER A 773 29.32 -4.67 23.84
N ARG A 774 29.08 -5.46 24.90
CA ARG A 774 30.14 -6.06 25.71
C ARG A 774 31.06 -6.96 24.88
N LEU A 775 30.47 -7.83 24.06
CA LEU A 775 31.21 -8.71 23.14
C LEU A 775 32.07 -7.91 22.16
N TYR A 776 31.55 -6.84 21.57
CA TYR A 776 32.31 -6.00 20.64
C TYR A 776 33.46 -5.27 21.34
N GLN A 777 33.28 -4.80 22.57
CA GLN A 777 34.36 -4.20 23.34
C GLN A 777 35.48 -5.21 23.63
N ASP A 778 35.13 -6.42 24.05
CA ASP A 778 36.10 -7.50 24.26
C ASP A 778 36.87 -7.84 22.98
N LEU A 779 36.18 -7.96 21.84
CA LEU A 779 36.80 -8.19 20.53
C LEU A 779 37.73 -7.05 20.12
N LEU A 780 37.33 -5.79 20.31
CA LEU A 780 38.15 -4.61 20.03
C LEU A 780 39.39 -4.53 20.95
N ASN A 781 39.27 -5.05 22.18
CA ASN A 781 40.38 -5.18 23.13
C ASN A 781 41.27 -6.41 22.84
N GLY A 782 41.06 -7.10 21.72
CA GLY A 782 41.90 -8.22 21.28
C GLY A 782 41.54 -9.57 21.89
N LYS A 783 40.39 -9.71 22.56
CA LYS A 783 39.94 -11.02 23.06
C LYS A 783 39.73 -11.97 21.89
N THR A 784 40.32 -13.16 22.00
CA THR A 784 40.16 -14.25 21.03
C THR A 784 39.34 -15.38 21.64
N PHE A 785 38.59 -16.08 20.78
CA PHE A 785 37.73 -17.21 21.17
C PHE A 785 38.33 -18.53 20.69
N GLN A 786 39.57 -18.82 21.11
CA GLN A 786 40.39 -19.89 20.53
C GLN A 786 39.78 -21.29 20.68
N HIS A 787 38.99 -21.52 21.73
CA HIS A 787 38.35 -22.81 21.97
C HIS A 787 37.05 -22.99 21.18
N PHE A 788 36.45 -21.90 20.66
CA PHE A 788 35.18 -21.97 19.96
C PHE A 788 35.32 -22.57 18.54
N PRO A 789 34.47 -23.53 18.15
CA PRO A 789 34.58 -24.20 16.85
C PRO A 789 33.95 -23.36 15.74
N PHE A 790 34.69 -22.46 15.11
CA PHE A 790 34.17 -21.56 14.05
C PHE A 790 33.79 -22.26 12.74
N GLY A 791 34.40 -23.40 12.41
CA GLY A 791 34.14 -24.13 11.18
C GLY A 791 35.05 -25.32 11.09
#